data_AF-A0A4Z1B5Z6-F1
#
_entry.id   AF-A0A4Z1B5Z6-F1
#
_cell.length_a   1.000
_cell.length_b   1.000
_cell.length_c   1.000
_cell.angle_alpha   90.00
_cell.angle_beta   90.00
_cell.angle_gamma   90.00
#
_symmetry.space_group_name_H-M   'P 1'
#
loop_
_entity.id
_entity.type
_entity.pdbx_description
1 polymer ?
#
loop_
_entity_poly.entity_id
_entity_poly.type
_entity_poly.pdbx_seq_one_letter_code
_entity_poly.pdbx_strand_id
1 'polypeptide(L)'
;MNNNYTLKQIANWQLGGTKSNVELPDLQRGFVWKPKQIEDLWDSILRGYPIGSFLLSKEKNKFSLLDGQQRATAIFLGLYNPFEDSNEAKAWSIKSQLPVVWIDIAPEYKPKLSLYAIRVVTNSHPWGYQIQNNDIRLTESDRRSAIKIFRINPNNEVIGYTKFENISVFPYDCSYPIPLSFFLEAENATEVLKMVEEYLPDYIKTKRGDFQNKEEFIQKLNNDLVSNIEVILTQIKSIRDKTIHANVVSEEVVQQENQEENPTLFQRINSSGTTLSGDDLIYSIYKTIFPGTKDIVEGIGLSFIPPTQVISLITRLAVSDTENDRFVKKLNIRDFQNKIKDKNFCDKLEGFVNGQDIRTAIDTALDILSCKNIDEYKNEVPPVVIKSFIKRNQDLFLFLVYWLYKNDKELTDELKFKIAGKIYLFHLFNFKNIKALWEAEIQNNNFCFEPVNEYIWRNDVDGINFIMPPDLLEKFYKIPQAVERFKNKVPERWGLIETNKEIKNYFEKIKGDTVDVDTANKYFEHFIGNIRGTKSLVLLAQREYVNDHFKDFNQLEDFDDTNTPWDWDHIYPSEWVYKKQVNQGIRDWNNTNGNFRVLSLDINRAEGSKVPPKDRVKEKLEKKNYFVQDSDYQYWSKIEGRIYDGQIENHFYAITTRMINIYKRFWDDFKIQEFIK
;
A
#
# COMPACT_ATOMS: atom_id res chain seq x y z
N MET A 1 7.65 34.65 31.08
CA MET A 1 6.75 33.94 30.14
C MET A 1 6.53 32.55 30.69
N ASN A 2 5.29 32.06 30.70
CA ASN A 2 5.02 30.70 31.16
C ASN A 2 5.38 29.72 30.04
N ASN A 3 6.50 29.03 30.18
CA ASN A 3 6.99 28.06 29.19
C ASN A 3 6.55 26.62 29.51
N ASN A 4 5.57 26.47 30.40
CA ASN A 4 5.05 25.20 30.85
C ASN A 4 3.58 25.10 30.45
N TYR A 5 3.23 24.04 29.73
CA TYR A 5 1.90 23.85 29.14
C TYR A 5 1.27 22.56 29.66
N THR A 6 0.00 22.60 30.07
CA THR A 6 -0.78 21.40 30.38
C THR A 6 -1.15 20.64 29.10
N LEU A 7 -1.56 19.38 29.24
CA LEU A 7 -2.06 18.59 28.10
C LEU A 7 -3.22 19.30 27.37
N LYS A 8 -4.13 19.92 28.12
CA LYS A 8 -5.24 20.70 27.57
C LYS A 8 -4.76 21.92 26.78
N GLN A 9 -3.75 22.63 27.29
CA GLN A 9 -3.16 23.76 26.57
C GLN A 9 -2.46 23.33 25.28
N ILE A 10 -1.78 22.18 25.29
CA ILE A 10 -1.12 21.62 24.10
C ILE A 10 -2.14 21.18 23.05
N ALA A 11 -3.22 20.49 23.46
CA ALA A 11 -4.31 20.12 22.55
C ALA A 11 -4.99 21.36 21.94
N ASN A 12 -5.16 22.41 22.73
CA ASN A 12 -5.72 23.69 22.29
C ASN A 12 -4.88 24.41 21.23
N TRP A 13 -3.61 24.06 21.06
CA TRP A 13 -2.82 24.57 19.94
C TRP A 13 -3.43 24.23 18.58
N GLN A 14 -4.15 23.10 18.50
CA GLN A 14 -4.83 22.62 17.29
C GLN A 14 -6.33 22.95 17.30
N LEU A 15 -7.02 22.81 18.44
CA LEU A 15 -8.47 23.10 18.56
C LEU A 15 -8.79 24.58 18.32
N GLY A 16 -7.88 25.50 18.66
CA GLY A 16 -8.11 26.94 18.55
C GLY A 16 -8.10 27.49 17.12
N GLY A 17 -7.70 26.70 16.12
CA GLY A 17 -7.54 27.15 14.74
C GLY A 17 -6.68 28.42 14.66
N THR A 18 -7.17 29.45 13.96
CA THR A 18 -6.47 30.74 13.79
C THR A 18 -6.33 31.57 15.08
N LYS A 19 -7.09 31.23 16.13
CA LYS A 19 -7.03 31.85 17.46
C LYS A 19 -5.97 31.22 18.36
N SER A 20 -5.31 30.16 17.92
CA SER A 20 -4.20 29.55 18.65
C SER A 20 -3.00 30.50 18.74
N ASN A 21 -2.31 30.46 19.87
CA ASN A 21 -1.04 31.16 20.07
C ASN A 21 0.16 30.37 19.54
N VAL A 22 -0.03 29.11 19.15
CA VAL A 22 0.99 28.24 18.56
C VAL A 22 0.51 27.80 17.18
N GLU A 23 1.38 27.87 16.18
CA GLU A 23 1.13 27.47 14.80
C GLU A 23 2.22 26.50 14.32
N LEU A 24 1.90 25.73 13.28
CA LEU A 24 2.86 24.83 12.64
C LEU A 24 3.50 25.55 11.44
N PRO A 25 4.84 25.65 11.34
CA PRO A 25 5.51 26.20 10.17
C PRO A 25 5.14 25.46 8.88
N ASP A 26 5.06 26.19 7.76
CA ASP A 26 4.71 25.61 6.44
C ASP A 26 5.66 24.49 6.01
N LEU A 27 6.92 24.58 6.43
CA LEU A 27 7.99 23.63 6.11
C LEU A 27 7.85 22.28 6.85
N GLN A 28 6.94 22.14 7.81
CA GLN A 28 6.72 20.87 8.52
C GLN A 28 5.92 19.87 7.68
N ARG A 29 6.24 18.57 7.83
CA ARG A 29 5.54 17.50 7.10
C ARG A 29 4.16 17.19 7.70
N GLY A 30 3.42 16.28 7.06
CA GLY A 30 2.19 15.73 7.59
C GLY A 30 2.36 14.90 8.89
N PHE A 31 1.25 14.42 9.44
CA PHE A 31 1.26 13.49 10.57
C PHE A 31 1.63 12.09 10.06
N VAL A 32 2.64 11.48 10.65
CA VAL A 32 3.21 10.19 10.18
C VAL A 32 3.30 9.13 11.28
N TRP A 33 2.86 9.46 12.48
CA TRP A 33 2.89 8.50 13.58
C TRP A 33 1.89 7.37 13.35
N LYS A 34 2.38 6.13 13.49
CA LYS A 34 1.54 4.93 13.48
C LYS A 34 0.72 4.83 14.76
N PRO A 35 -0.44 4.14 14.75
CA PRO A 35 -1.27 3.88 15.93
C PRO A 35 -0.49 3.47 17.18
N LYS A 36 0.46 2.53 17.06
CA LYS A 36 1.35 2.14 18.16
C LYS A 36 2.05 3.31 18.86
N GLN A 37 2.54 4.31 18.12
CA GLN A 37 3.25 5.46 18.72
C GLN A 37 2.30 6.34 19.53
N ILE A 38 1.03 6.45 19.10
CA ILE A 38 -0.03 7.17 19.83
C ILE A 38 -0.39 6.38 21.11
N GLU A 39 -0.58 5.06 20.99
CA GLU A 39 -0.86 4.17 22.12
C GLU A 39 0.26 4.22 23.17
N ASP A 40 1.52 4.11 22.75
CA ASP A 40 2.69 4.14 23.63
C ASP A 40 2.86 5.51 24.33
N LEU A 41 2.55 6.61 23.62
CA LEU A 41 2.60 7.95 24.21
C LEU A 41 1.55 8.08 25.32
N TRP A 42 0.30 7.69 25.07
CA TRP A 42 -0.77 7.80 26.05
C TRP A 42 -0.58 6.85 27.24
N ASP A 43 -0.07 5.64 27.03
CA ASP A 43 0.37 4.76 28.13
C ASP A 43 1.46 5.44 28.97
N SER A 44 2.44 6.10 28.33
CA SER A 44 3.50 6.84 29.03
C SER A 44 2.96 8.04 29.82
N ILE A 45 2.05 8.81 29.24
CA ILE A 45 1.39 9.95 29.90
C ILE A 45 0.61 9.47 31.12
N LEU A 46 -0.20 8.42 30.98
CA LEU A 46 -0.99 7.86 32.08
C LEU A 46 -0.12 7.23 33.17
N ARG A 47 1.11 6.79 32.89
CA ARG A 47 2.07 6.39 33.93
C ARG A 47 2.77 7.55 34.61
N GLY A 48 2.65 8.75 34.05
CA GLY A 48 3.39 9.92 34.50
C GLY A 48 4.86 9.92 34.07
N TYR A 49 5.22 9.21 33.01
CA TYR A 49 6.56 9.26 32.44
C TYR A 49 6.82 10.61 31.76
N PRO A 50 8.08 11.11 31.79
CA PRO A 50 8.43 12.30 31.03
C PRO A 50 8.35 12.01 29.53
N ILE A 51 7.65 12.86 28.79
CA ILE A 51 7.48 12.72 27.33
C ILE A 51 8.39 13.65 26.53
N GLY A 52 9.39 14.24 27.17
CA GLY A 52 10.31 15.24 26.61
C GLY A 52 9.73 16.66 26.59
N SER A 53 10.40 17.59 25.90
CA SER A 53 9.99 19.00 25.75
C SER A 53 9.56 19.32 24.32
N PHE A 54 8.85 20.43 24.15
CA PHE A 54 8.60 21.06 22.85
C PHE A 54 9.65 22.12 22.54
N LEU A 55 9.85 22.45 21.26
CA LEU A 55 10.67 23.57 20.83
C LEU A 55 9.80 24.56 20.05
N LEU A 56 9.77 25.80 20.50
CA LEU A 56 9.00 26.89 19.91
C LEU A 56 9.95 27.99 19.45
N SER A 57 9.69 28.61 18.30
CA SER A 57 10.21 29.94 18.00
C SER A 57 9.16 30.98 18.34
N LYS A 58 9.60 32.17 18.75
CA LYS A 58 8.69 33.30 18.95
C LYS A 58 8.74 34.21 17.72
N GLU A 59 7.57 34.46 17.13
CA GLU A 59 7.38 35.38 16.01
C GLU A 59 6.34 36.44 16.40
N LYS A 60 6.81 37.68 16.66
CA LYS A 60 5.96 38.78 17.18
C LYS A 60 5.12 38.38 18.41
N ASN A 61 3.85 38.01 18.19
CA ASN A 61 2.85 37.65 19.21
C ASN A 61 2.41 36.17 19.17
N LYS A 62 2.95 35.36 18.26
CA LYS A 62 2.65 33.93 18.14
C LYS A 62 3.92 33.08 18.29
N PHE A 63 3.74 31.78 18.47
CA PHE A 63 4.80 30.80 18.53
C PHE A 63 4.70 29.84 17.35
N SER A 64 5.83 29.45 16.78
CA SER A 64 5.88 28.42 15.73
C SER A 64 6.50 27.14 16.30
N LEU A 65 5.84 26.00 16.10
CA LEU A 65 6.28 24.70 16.62
C LEU A 65 7.41 24.10 15.76
N LEU A 66 8.63 24.11 16.29
CA LEU A 66 9.82 23.61 15.59
C LEU A 66 10.08 22.12 15.84
N ASP A 67 9.84 21.64 17.06
CA ASP A 67 9.93 20.21 17.43
C ASP A 67 8.75 19.75 18.29
N GLY A 68 8.36 18.49 18.10
CA GLY A 68 7.32 17.83 18.86
C GLY A 68 5.94 17.83 18.21
N GLN A 69 5.82 18.24 16.94
CA GLN A 69 4.55 18.19 16.18
C GLN A 69 3.78 16.89 16.37
N GLN A 70 4.44 15.74 16.16
CA GLN A 70 3.76 14.44 16.21
C GLN A 70 3.24 14.11 17.63
N ARG A 71 3.98 14.49 18.68
CA ARG A 71 3.55 14.37 20.08
C ARG A 71 2.36 15.30 20.38
N ALA A 72 2.43 16.55 19.93
CA ALA A 72 1.34 17.52 20.11
C ALA A 72 0.05 17.04 19.44
N THR A 73 0.13 16.51 18.21
CA THR A 73 -1.02 15.92 17.52
C THR A 73 -1.55 14.67 18.22
N ALA A 74 -0.69 13.77 18.71
CA ALA A 74 -1.14 12.59 19.46
C ALA A 74 -1.83 12.95 20.80
N ILE A 75 -1.38 14.01 21.49
CA ILE A 75 -2.05 14.57 22.67
C ILE A 75 -3.41 15.16 22.28
N PHE A 76 -3.46 15.94 21.19
CA PHE A 76 -4.72 16.45 20.65
C PHE A 76 -5.73 15.32 20.39
N LEU A 77 -5.30 14.23 19.73
CA LEU A 77 -6.18 13.11 19.37
C LEU A 77 -6.81 12.40 20.57
N GLY A 78 -6.16 12.38 21.74
CA GLY A 78 -6.78 11.78 22.93
C GLY A 78 -7.75 12.72 23.63
N LEU A 79 -7.53 14.04 23.59
CA LEU A 79 -8.45 15.03 24.18
C LEU A 79 -9.63 15.38 23.28
N TYR A 80 -9.50 15.21 21.96
CA TYR A 80 -10.57 15.50 21.02
C TYR A 80 -11.72 14.50 21.17
N ASN A 81 -12.93 15.00 21.42
CA ASN A 81 -14.14 14.18 21.47
C ASN A 81 -14.86 14.20 20.11
N PRO A 82 -14.72 13.15 19.27
CA PRO A 82 -15.29 13.11 17.94
C PRO A 82 -16.83 12.98 17.94
N PHE A 83 -17.46 12.73 19.09
CA PHE A 83 -18.89 12.49 19.20
C PHE A 83 -19.71 13.78 19.46
N GLU A 84 -19.06 14.82 19.98
CA GLU A 84 -19.69 16.12 20.27
C GLU A 84 -19.33 17.19 19.24
N ASP A 85 -18.09 17.18 18.77
CA ASP A 85 -17.60 18.16 17.81
C ASP A 85 -18.00 17.77 16.38
N SER A 86 -19.15 18.29 15.92
CA SER A 86 -19.56 18.24 14.50
C SER A 86 -18.69 19.13 13.59
N ASN A 87 -17.76 19.89 14.16
CA ASN A 87 -16.89 20.78 13.42
C ASN A 87 -15.80 20.00 12.69
N GLU A 88 -15.47 20.45 11.47
CA GLU A 88 -14.23 20.12 10.76
C GLU A 88 -13.01 20.55 11.59
N ALA A 89 -12.72 19.90 12.71
CA ALA A 89 -11.51 20.09 13.48
C ALA A 89 -10.34 19.61 12.61
N LYS A 90 -9.83 20.51 11.75
CA LYS A 90 -8.63 20.27 10.94
C LYS A 90 -7.43 20.29 11.88
N ALA A 91 -7.12 19.14 12.49
CA ALA A 91 -5.82 18.92 13.11
C ALA A 91 -4.75 19.35 12.09
N TRP A 92 -3.62 19.92 12.56
CA TRP A 92 -2.61 20.53 11.69
C TRP A 92 -2.15 19.67 10.51
N SER A 93 -2.38 18.35 10.56
CA SER A 93 -1.83 17.43 9.57
C SER A 93 -2.60 16.12 9.36
N ILE A 94 -3.87 16.02 9.75
CA ILE A 94 -4.70 14.83 9.51
C ILE A 94 -5.83 15.22 8.57
N LYS A 95 -5.90 14.52 7.43
CA LYS A 95 -6.74 14.87 6.27
C LYS A 95 -7.96 13.96 6.12
N SER A 96 -7.91 12.77 6.72
CA SER A 96 -9.05 11.87 6.87
C SER A 96 -9.78 12.16 8.18
N GLN A 97 -10.82 11.40 8.49
CA GLN A 97 -11.43 11.45 9.81
C GLN A 97 -10.36 11.22 10.87
N LEU A 98 -10.44 12.02 11.94
CA LEU A 98 -9.47 11.96 13.01
C LEU A 98 -9.49 10.55 13.63
N PRO A 99 -8.31 9.94 13.85
CA PRO A 99 -8.21 8.72 14.64
C PRO A 99 -8.87 8.91 16.00
N VAL A 100 -9.55 7.87 16.48
CA VAL A 100 -10.18 7.90 17.81
C VAL A 100 -9.33 7.07 18.75
N VAL A 101 -8.96 7.67 19.88
CA VAL A 101 -8.19 7.01 20.94
C VAL A 101 -9.15 6.42 21.96
N TRP A 102 -8.97 5.14 22.26
CA TRP A 102 -9.76 4.34 23.17
C TRP A 102 -8.89 3.80 24.31
N ILE A 103 -9.51 3.41 25.41
CA ILE A 103 -8.90 2.65 26.50
C ILE A 103 -9.77 1.43 26.79
N ASP A 104 -9.17 0.23 26.78
CA ASP A 104 -9.83 -0.96 27.33
C ASP A 104 -9.67 -0.92 28.86
N ILE A 105 -10.81 -0.79 29.56
CA ILE A 105 -10.83 -0.57 31.01
C ILE A 105 -10.64 -1.86 31.81
N ALA A 106 -10.87 -3.02 31.18
CA ALA A 106 -10.75 -4.33 31.80
C ALA A 106 -10.16 -5.33 30.81
N PRO A 107 -8.92 -5.09 30.32
CA PRO A 107 -8.33 -5.89 29.26
C PRO A 107 -7.91 -7.27 29.78
N GLU A 108 -8.37 -8.33 29.12
CA GLU A 108 -7.84 -9.70 29.33
C GLU A 108 -6.33 -9.77 29.00
N TYR A 109 -5.92 -9.03 27.96
CA TYR A 109 -4.55 -8.97 27.47
C TYR A 109 -4.13 -7.55 27.15
N LYS A 110 -2.84 -7.26 27.20
CA LYS A 110 -2.27 -5.98 26.78
C LYS A 110 -0.84 -6.17 26.29
N PRO A 111 -0.24 -5.18 25.59
CA PRO A 111 1.15 -5.30 25.18
C PRO A 111 2.04 -5.46 26.41
N LYS A 112 3.06 -6.33 26.31
CA LYS A 112 3.89 -6.76 27.45
C LYS A 112 4.49 -5.59 28.23
N LEU A 113 4.80 -4.50 27.54
CA LEU A 113 5.43 -3.32 28.13
C LEU A 113 4.41 -2.24 28.53
N SER A 114 3.11 -2.43 28.30
CA SER A 114 2.03 -1.45 28.56
C SER A 114 1.30 -1.71 29.87
N LEU A 115 0.85 -0.65 30.55
CA LEU A 115 0.11 -0.72 31.82
C LEU A 115 -1.36 -0.51 31.52
N TYR A 116 -1.66 0.46 30.67
CA TYR A 116 -2.98 0.77 30.14
C TYR A 116 -3.09 0.21 28.72
N ALA A 117 -4.25 -0.36 28.39
CA ALA A 117 -4.54 -0.88 27.06
C ALA A 117 -5.14 0.22 26.18
N ILE A 118 -4.31 1.20 25.81
CA ILE A 118 -4.70 2.25 24.86
C ILE A 118 -4.83 1.66 23.46
N ARG A 119 -5.86 2.05 22.72
CA ARG A 119 -6.12 1.60 21.35
C ARG A 119 -6.44 2.76 20.45
N VAL A 120 -6.05 2.64 19.18
CA VAL A 120 -6.40 3.64 18.18
C VAL A 120 -7.10 2.96 17.00
N VAL A 121 -8.24 3.52 16.60
CA VAL A 121 -8.93 3.17 15.35
C VAL A 121 -8.72 4.28 14.32
N THR A 122 -8.60 3.88 13.06
CA THR A 122 -8.41 4.79 11.92
C THR A 122 -9.25 4.30 10.73
N ASN A 123 -9.44 5.12 9.71
CA ASN A 123 -10.12 4.72 8.48
C ASN A 123 -9.48 3.48 7.82
N SER A 124 -8.16 3.37 7.84
CA SER A 124 -7.44 2.20 7.28
C SER A 124 -7.56 0.95 8.18
N HIS A 125 -7.80 1.15 9.48
CA HIS A 125 -7.92 0.10 10.50
C HIS A 125 -9.07 0.40 11.47
N PRO A 126 -10.34 0.32 11.01
CA PRO A 126 -11.50 0.72 11.82
C PRO A 126 -11.75 -0.20 13.03
N TRP A 127 -11.13 -1.39 13.01
CA TRP A 127 -11.14 -2.40 14.08
C TRP A 127 -9.91 -2.33 15.00
N GLY A 128 -8.92 -1.46 14.72
CA GLY A 128 -7.66 -1.34 15.48
C GLY A 128 -6.59 -2.39 15.13
N TYR A 129 -5.69 -2.64 16.08
CA TYR A 129 -4.58 -3.61 16.00
C TYR A 129 -4.73 -4.68 17.08
N GLN A 130 -3.91 -5.74 17.02
CA GLN A 130 -3.97 -6.83 17.99
C GLN A 130 -3.66 -6.33 19.40
N ILE A 131 -4.42 -6.79 20.38
CA ILE A 131 -4.35 -6.27 21.76
C ILE A 131 -3.01 -6.60 22.45
N GLN A 132 -2.40 -7.73 22.10
CA GLN A 132 -1.12 -8.17 22.65
C GLN A 132 0.08 -7.56 21.93
N ASN A 133 -0.04 -7.33 20.62
CA ASN A 133 1.02 -6.79 19.76
C ASN A 133 0.44 -5.65 18.91
N ASN A 134 0.50 -4.43 19.43
CA ASN A 134 -0.19 -3.28 18.87
C ASN A 134 0.42 -2.71 17.57
N ASP A 135 1.48 -3.32 17.05
CA ASP A 135 2.01 -3.13 15.70
C ASP A 135 1.51 -4.17 14.67
N ILE A 136 0.87 -5.24 15.13
CA ILE A 136 0.39 -6.33 14.27
C ILE A 136 -1.11 -6.15 13.97
N ARG A 137 -1.45 -6.16 12.68
CA ARG A 137 -2.85 -6.05 12.21
C ARG A 137 -3.69 -7.24 12.69
N LEU A 138 -5.00 -7.03 12.84
CA LEU A 138 -5.95 -8.13 13.08
C LEU A 138 -5.88 -9.18 11.98
N THR A 139 -6.20 -10.42 12.34
CA THR A 139 -6.33 -11.52 11.38
C THR A 139 -7.45 -11.22 10.38
N GLU A 140 -7.44 -11.83 9.19
CA GLU A 140 -8.52 -11.64 8.22
C GLU A 140 -9.88 -12.02 8.81
N SER A 141 -9.96 -13.15 9.52
CA SER A 141 -11.18 -13.60 10.20
C SER A 141 -11.71 -12.58 11.20
N ASP A 142 -10.82 -12.02 12.03
CA ASP A 142 -11.21 -10.98 12.99
C ASP A 142 -11.68 -9.71 12.27
N ARG A 143 -11.01 -9.30 11.18
CA ARG A 143 -11.41 -8.14 10.37
C ARG A 143 -12.77 -8.35 9.72
N ARG A 144 -13.04 -9.53 9.14
CA ARG A 144 -14.35 -9.88 8.56
C ARG A 144 -15.45 -9.89 9.62
N SER A 145 -15.14 -10.41 10.81
CA SER A 145 -16.07 -10.42 11.94
C SER A 145 -16.39 -9.00 12.40
N ALA A 146 -15.38 -8.14 12.52
CA ALA A 146 -15.55 -6.73 12.85
C ALA A 146 -16.37 -5.98 11.78
N ILE A 147 -16.05 -6.14 10.49
CA ILE A 147 -16.80 -5.52 9.38
C ILE A 147 -18.27 -5.93 9.41
N LYS A 148 -18.58 -7.21 9.67
CA LYS A 148 -19.97 -7.69 9.78
C LYS A 148 -20.75 -6.94 10.87
N ILE A 149 -20.10 -6.64 11.99
CA ILE A 149 -20.69 -5.87 13.09
C ILE A 149 -20.82 -4.40 12.69
N PHE A 150 -19.78 -3.79 12.12
CA PHE A 150 -19.81 -2.37 11.71
C PHE A 150 -20.82 -2.06 10.62
N ARG A 151 -21.14 -3.04 9.75
CA ARG A 151 -22.19 -2.95 8.72
C ARG A 151 -23.62 -2.99 9.26
N ILE A 152 -23.82 -3.23 10.57
CA ILE A 152 -25.12 -3.04 11.22
C ILE A 152 -25.49 -1.54 11.19
N ASN A 153 -24.50 -0.64 11.16
CA ASN A 153 -24.75 0.76 10.90
C ASN A 153 -25.21 0.98 9.45
N PRO A 154 -26.39 1.61 9.22
CA PRO A 154 -26.89 1.88 7.88
C PRO A 154 -25.92 2.66 6.99
N ASN A 155 -25.13 3.57 7.57
CA ASN A 155 -24.16 4.37 6.82
C ASN A 155 -22.97 3.52 6.31
N ASN A 156 -22.76 2.32 6.87
CA ASN A 156 -21.65 1.43 6.53
C ASN A 156 -22.07 0.26 5.62
N GLU A 157 -23.36 0.07 5.34
CA GLU A 157 -23.91 -1.16 4.73
C GLU A 157 -23.29 -1.50 3.36
N VAL A 158 -23.21 -0.49 2.47
CA VAL A 158 -22.84 -0.67 1.06
C VAL A 158 -21.51 -0.01 0.68
N ILE A 159 -20.90 0.73 1.59
CA ILE A 159 -19.62 1.40 1.37
C ILE A 159 -18.46 0.51 1.79
N GLY A 160 -17.27 0.76 1.24
CA GLY A 160 -16.07 0.06 1.69
C GLY A 160 -15.54 0.63 3.01
N TYR A 161 -14.86 -0.21 3.78
CA TYR A 161 -14.57 0.08 5.18
C TYR A 161 -13.67 1.30 5.41
N THR A 162 -12.87 1.71 4.42
CA THR A 162 -12.02 2.90 4.55
C THR A 162 -12.84 4.20 4.60
N LYS A 163 -14.12 4.13 4.23
CA LYS A 163 -15.07 5.22 4.31
C LYS A 163 -15.96 5.17 5.55
N PHE A 164 -15.82 4.15 6.41
CA PHE A 164 -16.58 4.10 7.66
C PHE A 164 -16.23 5.29 8.53
N GLU A 165 -17.24 5.85 9.20
CA GLU A 165 -17.01 6.91 10.18
C GLU A 165 -16.31 6.35 11.42
N ASN A 166 -15.22 6.97 11.88
CA ASN A 166 -14.48 6.48 13.05
C ASN A 166 -15.34 6.45 14.34
N ILE A 167 -16.42 7.23 14.40
CA ILE A 167 -17.43 7.19 15.47
C ILE A 167 -18.38 5.99 15.37
N SER A 168 -18.50 5.37 14.19
CA SER A 168 -19.35 4.20 13.93
C SER A 168 -18.65 2.86 14.17
N VAL A 169 -17.36 2.89 14.55
CA VAL A 169 -16.50 1.72 14.70
C VAL A 169 -15.74 1.79 16.01
N PHE A 170 -15.16 0.65 16.43
CA PHE A 170 -14.52 0.51 17.74
C PHE A 170 -13.44 -0.58 17.68
N PRO A 171 -12.43 -0.56 18.59
CA PRO A 171 -11.36 -1.54 18.56
C PRO A 171 -11.90 -2.95 18.89
N TYR A 172 -11.88 -3.84 17.91
CA TYR A 172 -12.61 -5.12 17.96
C TYR A 172 -11.94 -6.15 18.88
N ASP A 173 -10.60 -6.23 18.87
CA ASP A 173 -9.83 -7.18 19.70
C ASP A 173 -9.72 -6.70 21.16
N CYS A 174 -10.77 -6.12 21.74
CA CYS A 174 -10.81 -5.61 23.12
C CYS A 174 -11.83 -6.36 23.98
N SER A 175 -11.76 -6.13 25.29
CA SER A 175 -12.74 -6.57 26.27
C SER A 175 -13.78 -5.46 26.41
N TYR A 176 -13.44 -4.34 27.07
CA TYR A 176 -14.35 -3.24 27.35
C TYR A 176 -13.77 -1.88 26.93
N PRO A 177 -13.74 -1.58 25.62
CA PRO A 177 -13.18 -0.33 25.11
C PRO A 177 -14.15 0.84 25.33
N ILE A 178 -13.64 1.94 25.88
CA ILE A 178 -14.34 3.22 26.01
C ILE A 178 -13.45 4.33 25.41
N PRO A 179 -13.99 5.32 24.68
CA PRO A 179 -13.21 6.44 24.17
C PRO A 179 -12.45 7.16 25.29
N LEU A 180 -11.17 7.45 25.06
CA LEU A 180 -10.32 8.10 26.07
C LEU A 180 -10.81 9.52 26.38
N SER A 181 -11.40 10.21 25.40
CA SER A 181 -11.98 11.53 25.55
C SER A 181 -13.05 11.58 26.65
N PHE A 182 -13.87 10.53 26.81
CA PHE A 182 -14.92 10.49 27.83
C PHE A 182 -14.33 10.61 29.24
N PHE A 183 -13.17 9.99 29.49
CA PHE A 183 -12.50 10.12 30.78
C PHE A 183 -11.77 11.46 30.97
N LEU A 184 -11.34 12.08 29.87
CA LEU A 184 -10.64 13.37 29.91
C LEU A 184 -11.61 14.55 30.12
N GLU A 185 -12.89 14.36 29.77
CA GLU A 185 -13.97 15.34 29.95
C GLU A 185 -14.75 15.14 31.25
N ALA A 186 -14.96 13.88 31.67
CA ALA A 186 -15.74 13.55 32.86
C ALA A 186 -15.02 13.83 34.19
N GLU A 187 -15.77 14.28 35.18
CA GLU A 187 -15.31 14.48 36.55
C GLU A 187 -15.57 13.25 37.44
N ASN A 188 -16.46 12.34 37.04
CA ASN A 188 -16.84 11.16 37.83
C ASN A 188 -17.33 10.00 36.94
N ALA A 189 -17.48 8.81 37.53
CA ALA A 189 -17.86 7.61 36.79
C ALA A 189 -19.28 7.72 36.17
N THR A 190 -20.20 8.41 36.84
CA THR A 190 -21.57 8.62 36.34
C THR A 190 -21.57 9.41 35.03
N GLU A 191 -20.72 10.43 34.91
CA GLU A 191 -20.57 11.20 33.67
C GLU A 191 -19.99 10.35 32.53
N VAL A 192 -18.99 9.51 32.81
CA VAL A 192 -18.46 8.55 31.80
C VAL A 192 -19.57 7.61 31.32
N LEU A 193 -20.35 7.05 32.23
CA LEU A 193 -21.44 6.12 31.91
C LEU A 193 -22.54 6.80 31.07
N LYS A 194 -22.86 8.06 31.38
CA LYS A 194 -23.81 8.84 30.60
C LYS A 194 -23.32 9.05 29.16
N MET A 195 -22.04 9.40 28.96
CA MET A 195 -21.46 9.55 27.62
C MET A 195 -21.44 8.22 26.86
N VAL A 196 -21.19 7.09 27.55
CA VAL A 196 -21.29 5.76 26.96
C VAL A 196 -22.70 5.47 26.46
N GLU A 197 -23.72 5.77 27.25
CA GLU A 197 -25.12 5.56 26.90
C GLU A 197 -25.54 6.42 25.70
N GLU A 198 -25.11 7.69 25.70
CA GLU A 198 -25.45 8.69 24.68
C GLU A 198 -24.76 8.44 23.33
N TYR A 199 -23.46 8.09 23.33
CA TYR A 199 -22.65 8.14 22.11
C TYR A 199 -22.21 6.78 21.55
N LEU A 200 -22.10 5.72 22.37
CA LEU A 200 -21.66 4.42 21.82
C LEU A 200 -22.74 3.78 20.95
N PRO A 201 -22.35 3.08 19.87
CA PRO A 201 -23.31 2.43 18.98
C PRO A 201 -24.03 1.27 19.68
N ASP A 202 -25.33 1.12 19.39
CA ASP A 202 -26.18 0.06 19.98
C ASP A 202 -25.66 -1.36 19.68
N TYR A 203 -24.97 -1.52 18.55
CA TYR A 203 -24.40 -2.77 18.07
C TYR A 203 -22.97 -3.04 18.59
N ILE A 204 -22.49 -2.31 19.60
CA ILE A 204 -21.17 -2.55 20.17
C ILE A 204 -21.02 -4.01 20.62
N LYS A 205 -20.01 -4.68 20.08
CA LYS A 205 -19.68 -6.07 20.38
C LYS A 205 -18.22 -6.34 20.04
N THR A 206 -17.44 -6.73 21.04
CA THR A 206 -16.01 -6.97 20.88
C THR A 206 -15.69 -8.46 20.90
N LYS A 207 -14.46 -8.81 20.51
CA LYS A 207 -13.99 -10.21 20.46
C LYS A 207 -13.90 -10.85 21.84
N ARG A 208 -13.56 -10.06 22.87
CA ARG A 208 -13.23 -10.56 24.22
C ARG A 208 -14.20 -10.10 25.29
N GLY A 209 -15.12 -9.20 24.95
CA GLY A 209 -16.16 -8.73 25.85
C GLY A 209 -17.23 -9.79 26.08
N ASP A 210 -17.64 -9.94 27.34
CA ASP A 210 -18.79 -10.77 27.72
C ASP A 210 -20.09 -9.94 27.62
N PHE A 211 -20.42 -9.51 26.40
CA PHE A 211 -21.64 -8.77 26.05
C PHE A 211 -21.94 -8.88 24.54
N GLN A 212 -23.20 -8.73 24.16
CA GLN A 212 -23.66 -8.83 22.77
C GLN A 212 -24.11 -7.51 22.15
N ASN A 213 -24.39 -6.50 22.97
CA ASN A 213 -24.95 -5.20 22.57
C ASN A 213 -24.65 -4.13 23.64
N LYS A 214 -25.05 -2.88 23.37
CA LYS A 214 -24.83 -1.73 24.28
C LYS A 214 -25.52 -1.85 25.63
N GLU A 215 -26.72 -2.44 25.69
CA GLU A 215 -27.45 -2.58 26.95
C GLU A 215 -26.70 -3.52 27.91
N GLU A 216 -26.30 -4.69 27.43
CA GLU A 216 -25.46 -5.62 28.19
C GLU A 216 -24.10 -5.01 28.56
N PHE A 217 -23.50 -4.24 27.65
CA PHE A 217 -22.26 -3.50 27.91
C PHE A 217 -22.41 -2.57 29.12
N ILE A 218 -23.43 -1.71 29.12
CA ILE A 218 -23.71 -0.75 30.20
C ILE A 218 -24.04 -1.47 31.52
N GLN A 219 -24.76 -2.59 31.48
CA GLN A 219 -25.03 -3.40 32.67
C GLN A 219 -23.72 -3.92 33.31
N LYS A 220 -22.79 -4.45 32.50
CA LYS A 220 -21.47 -4.88 32.98
C LYS A 220 -20.65 -3.71 33.53
N LEU A 221 -20.70 -2.54 32.88
CA LEU A 221 -20.02 -1.35 33.38
C LEU A 221 -20.54 -0.93 34.76
N ASN A 222 -21.86 -0.88 34.96
CA ASN A 222 -22.49 -0.48 36.21
C ASN A 222 -22.32 -1.48 37.36
N ASN A 223 -22.37 -2.78 37.05
CA ASN A 223 -22.38 -3.82 38.09
C ASN A 223 -20.99 -4.29 38.47
N ASP A 224 -20.11 -4.46 37.48
CA ASP A 224 -18.87 -5.21 37.65
C ASP A 224 -17.61 -4.34 37.49
N LEU A 225 -17.67 -3.24 36.72
CA LEU A 225 -16.48 -2.51 36.26
C LEU A 225 -16.41 -1.02 36.67
N VAL A 226 -17.32 -0.53 37.51
CA VAL A 226 -17.29 0.88 37.98
C VAL A 226 -15.97 1.23 38.64
N SER A 227 -15.41 0.31 39.45
CA SER A 227 -14.11 0.53 40.10
C SER A 227 -12.98 0.72 39.08
N ASN A 228 -13.02 0.05 37.93
CA ASN A 228 -12.02 0.22 36.89
C ASN A 228 -12.10 1.62 36.26
N ILE A 229 -13.33 2.12 36.05
CA ILE A 229 -13.58 3.48 35.58
C ILE A 229 -13.02 4.49 36.59
N GLU A 230 -13.29 4.32 37.89
CA GLU A 230 -12.80 5.21 38.95
C GLU A 230 -11.28 5.24 39.08
N VAL A 231 -10.61 4.09 38.93
CA VAL A 231 -9.14 4.01 38.92
C VAL A 231 -8.54 4.81 37.77
N ILE A 232 -9.10 4.67 36.56
CA ILE A 232 -8.66 5.41 35.38
C ILE A 232 -8.91 6.91 35.54
N LEU A 233 -10.09 7.31 36.03
CA LEU A 233 -10.42 8.71 36.31
C LEU A 233 -9.47 9.34 37.33
N THR A 234 -9.15 8.61 38.40
CA THR A 234 -8.19 9.07 39.42
C THR A 234 -6.82 9.33 38.80
N GLN A 235 -6.37 8.43 37.93
CA GLN A 235 -5.10 8.61 37.24
C GLN A 235 -5.13 9.80 36.28
N ILE A 236 -6.22 9.97 35.51
CA ILE A 236 -6.38 11.11 34.59
C ILE A 236 -6.39 12.43 35.34
N LYS A 237 -7.08 12.51 36.47
CA LYS A 237 -7.04 13.69 37.36
C LYS A 237 -5.62 14.01 37.82
N SER A 238 -4.82 12.98 38.16
CA SER A 238 -3.43 13.17 38.60
C SER A 238 -2.49 13.75 37.53
N ILE A 239 -2.84 13.63 36.25
CA ILE A 239 -2.02 14.14 35.13
C ILE A 239 -2.58 15.43 34.52
N ARG A 240 -3.82 15.82 34.84
CA ARG A 240 -4.51 16.98 34.25
C ARG A 240 -3.73 18.27 34.41
N ASP A 241 -3.13 18.47 35.59
CA ASP A 241 -2.37 19.66 35.95
C ASP A 241 -0.86 19.51 35.70
N LYS A 242 -0.40 18.35 35.21
CA LYS A 242 1.02 18.18 34.86
C LYS A 242 1.35 19.04 33.65
N THR A 243 2.42 19.81 33.78
CA THR A 243 2.89 20.70 32.72
C THR A 243 4.13 20.13 32.03
N ILE A 244 4.20 20.32 30.72
CA ILE A 244 5.34 19.97 29.87
C ILE A 244 6.07 21.26 29.48
N HIS A 245 7.39 21.23 29.55
CA HIS A 245 8.23 22.37 29.22
C HIS A 245 8.35 22.57 27.70
N ALA A 246 8.34 23.83 27.26
CA ALA A 246 8.69 24.23 25.90
C ALA A 246 9.91 25.16 25.92
N ASN A 247 10.96 24.76 25.22
CA ASN A 247 12.11 25.60 24.96
C ASN A 247 11.73 26.65 23.92
N VAL A 248 12.04 27.93 24.17
CA VAL A 248 11.74 29.04 23.26
C VAL A 248 13.04 29.60 22.68
N VAL A 249 13.18 29.60 21.36
CA VAL A 249 14.31 30.20 20.64
C VAL A 249 13.93 31.57 20.05
N SER A 250 14.93 32.43 19.85
CA SER A 250 14.73 33.77 19.26
C SER A 250 14.40 33.70 17.78
N GLU A 251 13.71 34.73 17.28
CA GLU A 251 13.30 34.88 15.88
C GLU A 251 14.50 34.90 14.92
N GLU A 252 15.64 35.45 15.37
CA GLU A 252 16.90 35.55 14.61
C GLU A 252 17.43 34.19 14.13
N VAL A 253 17.26 33.13 14.94
CA VAL A 253 17.71 31.77 14.60
C VAL A 253 16.89 31.17 13.45
N VAL A 254 15.62 31.57 13.32
CA VAL A 254 14.70 31.09 12.28
C VAL A 254 14.80 31.94 11.01
N GLN A 255 15.01 33.25 11.14
CA GLN A 255 15.13 34.16 9.99
C GLN A 255 16.39 33.87 9.14
N GLN A 256 17.50 33.45 9.75
CA GLN A 256 18.70 33.03 9.00
C GLN A 256 18.43 31.80 8.11
N GLU A 257 17.53 30.90 8.50
CA GLU A 257 17.14 29.73 7.70
C GLU A 257 16.21 30.10 6.52
N ASN A 258 15.24 30.98 6.77
CA ASN A 258 14.24 31.39 5.77
C ASN A 258 14.85 32.25 4.66
N GLN A 259 15.89 33.04 4.94
CA GLN A 259 16.57 33.87 3.92
C GLN A 259 17.44 33.05 2.96
N GLU A 260 17.94 31.88 3.38
CA GLU A 260 18.82 31.04 2.56
C GLU A 260 18.10 29.83 1.92
N GLU A 261 16.78 29.68 2.09
CA GLU A 261 16.03 28.47 1.72
C GLU A 261 16.70 27.18 2.26
N ASN A 262 17.34 27.26 3.43
CA ASN A 262 18.22 26.21 3.92
C ASN A 262 17.56 25.48 5.11
N PRO A 263 17.00 24.26 4.93
CA PRO A 263 16.23 23.56 5.97
C PRO A 263 17.12 22.87 7.03
N THR A 264 18.34 23.37 7.26
CA THR A 264 19.37 22.66 8.04
C THR A 264 18.98 22.51 9.52
N LEU A 265 18.37 23.51 10.14
CA LEU A 265 17.89 23.48 11.52
C LEU A 265 16.78 22.45 11.66
N PHE A 266 15.80 22.46 10.74
CA PHE A 266 14.74 21.45 10.73
C PHE A 266 15.28 20.04 10.50
N GLN A 267 16.29 19.85 9.63
CA GLN A 267 16.95 18.57 9.45
C GLN A 267 17.70 18.11 10.73
N ARG A 268 18.43 19.02 11.39
CA ARG A 268 19.23 18.71 12.59
C ARG A 268 18.34 18.41 13.80
N ILE A 269 17.28 19.20 14.00
CA ILE A 269 16.32 18.98 15.10
C ILE A 269 15.59 17.65 14.91
N ASN A 270 15.12 17.36 13.68
CA ASN A 270 14.37 16.14 13.41
C ASN A 270 15.26 14.89 13.21
N SER A 271 16.58 15.03 13.23
CA SER A 271 17.54 13.94 12.94
C SER A 271 17.48 12.78 13.94
N SER A 272 17.14 13.06 15.21
CA SER A 272 17.00 12.06 16.27
C SER A 272 15.57 11.52 16.41
N GLY A 273 14.61 12.10 15.66
CA GLY A 273 13.22 11.67 15.59
C GLY A 273 12.92 10.92 14.29
N THR A 274 11.68 10.99 13.82
CA THR A 274 11.34 10.46 12.49
C THR A 274 11.90 11.42 11.43
N THR A 275 13.00 11.04 10.77
CA THR A 275 13.69 11.89 9.78
C THR A 275 12.79 12.31 8.62
N LEU A 276 12.94 13.54 8.14
CA LEU A 276 12.31 14.00 6.90
C LEU A 276 13.05 13.38 5.70
N SER A 277 12.31 12.75 4.79
CA SER A 277 12.88 12.32 3.51
C SER A 277 13.12 13.52 2.58
N GLY A 278 13.92 13.33 1.53
CA GLY A 278 14.10 14.36 0.50
C GLY A 278 12.78 14.77 -0.15
N ASP A 279 11.85 13.83 -0.31
CA ASP A 279 10.52 14.12 -0.88
C ASP A 279 9.64 14.89 0.10
N ASP A 280 9.76 14.65 1.40
CA ASP A 280 9.03 15.42 2.42
C ASP A 280 9.49 16.88 2.40
N LEU A 281 10.79 17.13 2.25
CA LEU A 281 11.34 18.48 2.15
C LEU A 281 10.89 19.20 0.87
N ILE A 282 10.92 18.51 -0.28
CA ILE A 282 10.39 19.05 -1.53
C ILE A 282 8.92 19.40 -1.36
N TYR A 283 8.10 18.49 -0.79
CA TYR A 283 6.69 18.74 -0.55
C TYR A 283 6.45 19.93 0.40
N SER A 284 7.29 20.07 1.42
CA SER A 284 7.25 21.20 2.35
C SER A 284 7.56 22.54 1.66
N ILE A 285 8.64 22.62 0.88
CA ILE A 285 8.97 23.82 0.08
C ILE A 285 7.82 24.14 -0.88
N TYR A 286 7.26 23.11 -1.52
CA TYR A 286 6.14 23.24 -2.43
C TYR A 286 4.92 23.90 -1.77
N LYS A 287 4.55 23.46 -0.56
CA LYS A 287 3.41 24.03 0.19
C LYS A 287 3.61 25.52 0.51
N THR A 288 4.84 25.93 0.77
CA THR A 288 5.17 27.34 1.03
C THR A 288 5.01 28.20 -0.22
N ILE A 289 5.40 27.70 -1.38
CA ILE A 289 5.33 28.45 -2.65
C ILE A 289 3.91 28.48 -3.20
N PHE A 290 3.14 27.39 -3.05
CA PHE A 290 1.80 27.23 -3.63
C PHE A 290 0.76 26.91 -2.55
N PRO A 291 0.14 27.92 -1.91
CA PRO A 291 -0.76 27.73 -0.77
C PRO A 291 -2.05 26.91 -1.00
N GLY A 292 -2.36 26.51 -2.24
CA GLY A 292 -3.48 25.62 -2.61
C GLY A 292 -3.10 24.14 -2.87
N THR A 293 -1.81 23.80 -2.81
CA THR A 293 -1.28 22.46 -3.14
C THR A 293 -1.99 21.32 -2.41
N LYS A 294 -2.40 21.57 -1.17
CA LYS A 294 -2.99 20.56 -0.29
C LYS A 294 -4.28 19.98 -0.88
N ASP A 295 -5.19 20.85 -1.29
CA ASP A 295 -6.51 20.46 -1.84
C ASP A 295 -6.37 19.78 -3.21
N ILE A 296 -5.25 20.04 -3.88
CA ILE A 296 -4.97 19.56 -5.22
C ILE A 296 -4.38 18.16 -5.22
N VAL A 297 -3.38 17.90 -4.39
CA VAL A 297 -2.84 16.54 -4.23
C VAL A 297 -3.93 15.58 -3.76
N GLU A 298 -4.86 16.07 -2.95
CA GLU A 298 -6.04 15.33 -2.50
C GLU A 298 -7.08 15.15 -3.62
N GLY A 299 -7.23 16.13 -4.51
CA GLY A 299 -8.18 16.12 -5.63
C GLY A 299 -7.72 15.41 -6.91
N ILE A 300 -6.52 14.82 -6.96
CA ILE A 300 -5.92 14.17 -8.15
C ILE A 300 -6.34 12.69 -8.32
N GLY A 301 -7.18 12.15 -7.44
CA GLY A 301 -7.67 10.75 -7.57
C GLY A 301 -6.63 9.67 -7.20
N LEU A 302 -5.44 10.07 -6.73
CA LEU A 302 -4.34 9.18 -6.31
C LEU A 302 -4.26 9.04 -4.78
N SER A 303 -5.39 8.96 -4.07
CA SER A 303 -5.44 8.91 -2.60
C SER A 303 -4.69 7.71 -1.98
N PHE A 304 -4.47 6.65 -2.76
CA PHE A 304 -3.69 5.47 -2.37
C PHE A 304 -2.18 5.59 -2.63
N ILE A 305 -1.73 6.73 -3.16
CA ILE A 305 -0.31 7.03 -3.38
C ILE A 305 0.11 8.10 -2.38
N PRO A 306 1.30 7.99 -1.76
CA PRO A 306 1.80 9.04 -0.88
C PRO A 306 1.82 10.41 -1.56
N PRO A 307 1.34 11.49 -0.90
CA PRO A 307 1.34 12.86 -1.43
C PRO A 307 2.68 13.30 -2.01
N THR A 308 3.77 12.86 -1.40
CA THR A 308 5.15 13.12 -1.84
C THR A 308 5.46 12.57 -3.24
N GLN A 309 4.93 11.39 -3.58
CA GLN A 309 5.10 10.81 -4.92
C GLN A 309 4.23 11.54 -5.95
N VAL A 310 3.01 11.94 -5.60
CA VAL A 310 2.15 12.74 -6.47
C VAL A 310 2.83 14.07 -6.81
N ILE A 311 3.41 14.73 -5.82
CA ILE A 311 4.16 15.98 -6.06
C ILE A 311 5.40 15.74 -6.90
N SER A 312 6.12 14.65 -6.66
CA SER A 312 7.25 14.28 -7.52
C SER A 312 6.82 14.08 -8.97
N LEU A 313 5.67 13.44 -9.21
CA LEU A 313 5.09 13.23 -10.53
C LEU A 313 4.76 14.57 -11.21
N ILE A 314 3.94 15.41 -10.58
CA ILE A 314 3.50 16.72 -11.11
C ILE A 314 4.71 17.62 -11.40
N THR A 315 5.68 17.65 -10.48
CA THR A 315 6.92 18.41 -10.66
C THR A 315 7.64 17.99 -11.92
N ARG A 316 7.77 16.67 -12.16
CA ARG A 316 8.45 16.15 -13.35
C ARG A 316 7.66 16.43 -14.62
N LEU A 317 6.33 16.34 -14.59
CA LEU A 317 5.47 16.74 -15.71
C LEU A 317 5.72 18.21 -16.08
N ALA A 318 5.76 19.11 -15.08
CA ALA A 318 5.99 20.54 -15.32
C ALA A 318 7.37 20.82 -15.91
N VAL A 319 8.43 20.17 -15.39
CA VAL A 319 9.77 20.30 -15.99
C VAL A 319 9.76 19.79 -17.43
N SER A 320 9.17 18.62 -17.69
CA SER A 320 9.10 18.06 -19.04
C SER A 320 8.40 19.00 -20.03
N ASP A 321 7.31 19.63 -19.62
CA ASP A 321 6.57 20.58 -20.48
C ASP A 321 7.36 21.86 -20.76
N THR A 322 8.02 22.42 -19.74
CA THR A 322 8.84 23.64 -19.91
C THR A 322 10.16 23.41 -20.64
N GLU A 323 10.69 22.19 -20.66
CA GLU A 323 11.97 21.84 -21.30
C GLU A 323 11.80 21.06 -22.61
N ASN A 324 10.82 21.41 -23.45
CA ASN A 324 10.61 20.80 -24.77
C ASN A 324 10.44 19.27 -24.71
N ASP A 325 9.50 18.80 -23.91
CA ASP A 325 9.11 17.38 -23.80
C ASP A 325 10.28 16.47 -23.38
N ARG A 326 11.22 16.97 -22.58
CA ARG A 326 12.38 16.20 -22.11
C ARG A 326 12.01 15.22 -21.01
N PHE A 327 12.58 14.01 -21.04
CA PHE A 327 12.51 13.08 -19.90
C PHE A 327 13.30 13.60 -18.70
N VAL A 328 12.65 13.64 -17.54
CA VAL A 328 13.22 14.14 -16.29
C VAL A 328 13.19 13.03 -15.24
N LYS A 329 14.35 12.73 -14.65
CA LYS A 329 14.44 11.83 -13.49
C LYS A 329 13.90 12.52 -12.24
N LYS A 330 13.66 11.75 -11.19
CA LYS A 330 13.28 12.29 -9.88
C LYS A 330 14.29 13.35 -9.42
N LEU A 331 13.78 14.55 -9.11
CA LEU A 331 14.59 15.68 -8.66
C LEU A 331 15.04 15.46 -7.22
N ASN A 332 16.29 15.81 -6.92
CA ASN A 332 16.72 16.01 -5.53
C ASN A 332 16.36 17.43 -5.06
N ILE A 333 16.55 17.71 -3.76
CA ILE A 333 16.22 19.00 -3.14
C ILE A 333 16.90 20.16 -3.87
N ARG A 334 18.20 20.03 -4.18
CA ARG A 334 18.99 21.07 -4.84
C ARG A 334 18.49 21.34 -6.26
N ASP A 335 18.17 20.29 -7.02
CA ASP A 335 17.64 20.43 -8.37
C ASP A 335 16.28 21.12 -8.35
N PHE A 336 15.41 20.75 -7.39
CA PHE A 336 14.12 21.39 -7.21
C PHE A 336 14.25 22.87 -6.81
N GLN A 337 15.11 23.21 -5.85
CA GLN A 337 15.40 24.60 -5.45
C GLN A 337 15.93 25.44 -6.61
N ASN A 338 16.75 24.86 -7.48
CA ASN A 338 17.20 25.56 -8.69
C ASN A 338 16.05 25.77 -9.68
N LYS A 339 15.10 24.82 -9.77
CA LYS A 339 13.96 24.90 -10.69
C LYS A 339 12.94 25.96 -10.29
N ILE A 340 12.61 26.08 -9.01
CA ILE A 340 11.64 27.07 -8.51
C ILE A 340 12.09 28.53 -8.70
N LYS A 341 13.35 28.77 -9.08
CA LYS A 341 13.86 30.11 -9.46
C LYS A 341 13.42 30.51 -10.87
N ASP A 342 13.03 29.56 -11.71
CA ASP A 342 12.51 29.81 -13.04
C ASP A 342 11.01 30.10 -12.98
N LYS A 343 10.63 31.32 -13.35
CA LYS A 343 9.24 31.78 -13.34
C LYS A 343 8.35 30.94 -14.27
N ASN A 344 8.84 30.56 -15.45
CA ASN A 344 8.04 29.78 -16.40
C ASN A 344 7.70 28.40 -15.82
N PHE A 345 8.66 27.79 -15.12
CA PHE A 345 8.44 26.54 -14.41
C PHE A 345 7.41 26.70 -13.28
N CYS A 346 7.51 27.75 -12.46
CA CYS A 346 6.56 28.01 -11.38
C CYS A 346 5.14 28.25 -11.90
N ASP A 347 4.98 29.09 -12.93
CA ASP A 347 3.67 29.37 -13.54
C ASP A 347 3.06 28.08 -14.12
N LYS A 348 3.87 27.24 -14.78
CA LYS A 348 3.41 25.95 -15.33
C LYS A 348 3.02 24.95 -14.23
N LEU A 349 3.85 24.86 -13.20
CA LEU A 349 3.62 23.99 -12.06
C LEU A 349 2.33 24.37 -11.33
N GLU A 350 2.10 25.66 -11.10
CA GLU A 350 0.85 26.19 -10.57
C GLU A 350 -0.35 25.86 -11.47
N GLY A 351 -0.17 25.98 -12.79
CA GLY A 351 -1.18 25.59 -13.78
C GLY A 351 -1.55 24.11 -13.69
N PHE A 352 -0.59 23.20 -13.51
CA PHE A 352 -0.86 21.76 -13.35
C PHE A 352 -1.50 21.41 -12.02
N VAL A 353 -1.18 22.20 -11.00
CA VAL A 353 -1.76 22.08 -9.66
C VAL A 353 -3.23 22.48 -9.70
N ASN A 354 -3.52 23.67 -10.23
CA ASN A 354 -4.88 24.22 -10.23
C ASN A 354 -5.74 23.72 -11.40
N GLY A 355 -5.13 23.18 -12.45
CA GLY A 355 -5.79 22.78 -13.69
C GLY A 355 -6.50 21.43 -13.63
N GLN A 356 -7.50 21.25 -14.51
CA GLN A 356 -8.19 19.98 -14.70
C GLN A 356 -7.44 19.03 -15.64
N ASP A 357 -6.63 19.53 -16.57
CA ASP A 357 -6.04 18.73 -17.65
C ASP A 357 -5.19 17.56 -17.14
N ILE A 358 -4.30 17.80 -16.17
CA ILE A 358 -3.46 16.74 -15.58
C ILE A 358 -4.29 15.77 -14.74
N ARG A 359 -5.34 16.25 -14.05
CA ARG A 359 -6.25 15.37 -13.30
C ARG A 359 -6.97 14.43 -14.25
N THR A 360 -7.52 14.97 -15.34
CA THR A 360 -8.16 14.20 -16.39
C THR A 360 -7.19 13.18 -17.01
N ALA A 361 -5.93 13.56 -17.27
CA ALA A 361 -4.93 12.63 -17.78
C ALA A 361 -4.61 11.50 -16.80
N ILE A 362 -4.52 11.78 -15.50
CA ILE A 362 -4.31 10.78 -14.45
C ILE A 362 -5.51 9.85 -14.31
N ASP A 363 -6.73 10.41 -14.23
CA ASP A 363 -7.97 9.63 -14.14
C ASP A 363 -8.14 8.72 -15.36
N THR A 364 -7.83 9.25 -16.55
CA THR A 364 -7.82 8.48 -17.80
C THR A 364 -6.76 7.38 -17.78
N ALA A 365 -5.57 7.64 -17.26
CA ALA A 365 -4.54 6.62 -17.09
C ALA A 365 -5.01 5.49 -16.16
N LEU A 366 -5.67 5.82 -15.05
CA LEU A 366 -6.24 4.84 -14.12
C LEU A 366 -7.37 4.03 -14.75
N ASP A 367 -8.26 4.68 -15.52
CA ASP A 367 -9.33 4.03 -16.29
C ASP A 367 -8.74 2.98 -17.26
N ILE A 368 -7.77 3.40 -18.09
CA ILE A 368 -7.04 2.53 -19.01
C ILE A 368 -6.43 1.33 -18.29
N LEU A 369 -5.69 1.57 -17.20
CA LEU A 369 -5.00 0.52 -16.45
C LEU A 369 -5.95 -0.44 -15.74
N SER A 370 -7.15 0.01 -15.38
CA SER A 370 -8.18 -0.84 -14.77
C SER A 370 -8.81 -1.80 -15.77
N CYS A 371 -8.75 -1.47 -17.07
CA CYS A 371 -9.47 -2.14 -18.14
C CYS A 371 -10.96 -2.32 -17.81
N LYS A 372 -11.52 -1.36 -17.06
CA LYS A 372 -12.91 -1.38 -16.65
C LYS A 372 -13.80 -0.99 -17.83
N ASN A 373 -14.92 -1.70 -17.97
CA ASN A 373 -15.87 -1.51 -19.06
C ASN A 373 -15.27 -1.69 -20.47
N ILE A 374 -14.17 -2.42 -20.61
CA ILE A 374 -13.61 -2.81 -21.91
C ILE A 374 -14.18 -4.18 -22.27
N ASP A 375 -15.00 -4.26 -23.32
CA ASP A 375 -15.66 -5.50 -23.74
C ASP A 375 -14.67 -6.63 -24.06
N GLU A 376 -13.50 -6.28 -24.60
CA GLU A 376 -12.42 -7.21 -24.92
C GLU A 376 -11.74 -7.80 -23.68
N TYR A 377 -11.86 -7.18 -22.49
CA TYR A 377 -11.20 -7.62 -21.26
C TYR A 377 -12.20 -8.11 -20.21
N LYS A 378 -12.34 -9.43 -20.11
CA LYS A 378 -13.27 -10.03 -19.14
C LYS A 378 -12.77 -9.88 -17.70
N ASN A 379 -13.57 -9.21 -16.86
CA ASN A 379 -13.30 -8.85 -15.46
C ASN A 379 -12.13 -7.87 -15.33
N GLU A 380 -12.34 -6.81 -14.54
CA GLU A 380 -11.39 -5.70 -14.34
C GLU A 380 -10.02 -6.15 -13.81
N VAL A 381 -8.97 -5.40 -14.11
CA VAL A 381 -7.65 -5.60 -13.49
C VAL A 381 -7.75 -5.31 -12.00
N PRO A 382 -7.26 -6.19 -11.10
CA PRO A 382 -7.34 -5.94 -9.67
C PRO A 382 -6.64 -4.64 -9.27
N PRO A 383 -7.27 -3.76 -8.47
CA PRO A 383 -6.67 -2.48 -8.05
C PRO A 383 -5.29 -2.63 -7.41
N VAL A 384 -5.01 -3.74 -6.72
CA VAL A 384 -3.66 -4.02 -6.17
C VAL A 384 -2.58 -4.10 -7.25
N VAL A 385 -2.89 -4.59 -8.45
CA VAL A 385 -1.95 -4.68 -9.57
C VAL A 385 -1.61 -3.28 -10.07
N ILE A 386 -2.62 -2.40 -10.22
CA ILE A 386 -2.46 -1.00 -10.61
C ILE A 386 -1.62 -0.25 -9.56
N LYS A 387 -1.94 -0.42 -8.28
CA LYS A 387 -1.19 0.17 -7.15
C LYS A 387 0.27 -0.27 -7.16
N SER A 388 0.52 -1.57 -7.31
CA SER A 388 1.88 -2.11 -7.41
C SER A 388 2.62 -1.58 -8.64
N PHE A 389 1.92 -1.41 -9.77
CA PHE A 389 2.50 -0.84 -10.98
C PHE A 389 2.98 0.59 -10.73
N ILE A 390 2.10 1.47 -10.23
CA ILE A 390 2.45 2.89 -10.04
C ILE A 390 3.57 3.05 -9.00
N LYS A 391 3.52 2.29 -7.90
CA LYS A 391 4.55 2.34 -6.84
C LYS A 391 5.93 1.91 -7.36
N ARG A 392 5.99 0.85 -8.19
CA ARG A 392 7.26 0.27 -8.67
C ARG A 392 7.78 0.89 -9.97
N ASN A 393 6.91 1.49 -10.80
CA ASN A 393 7.23 1.97 -12.14
C ASN A 393 6.78 3.43 -12.34
N GLN A 394 7.17 4.31 -11.40
CA GLN A 394 6.81 5.73 -11.42
C GLN A 394 7.18 6.42 -12.74
N ASP A 395 8.31 6.04 -13.36
CA ASP A 395 8.77 6.63 -14.63
C ASP A 395 7.89 6.20 -15.81
N LEU A 396 7.42 4.96 -15.82
CA LEU A 396 6.50 4.47 -16.85
C LEU A 396 5.10 5.06 -16.67
N PHE A 397 4.67 5.26 -15.41
CA PHE A 397 3.44 5.98 -15.12
C PHE A 397 3.53 7.46 -15.52
N LEU A 398 4.67 8.11 -15.27
CA LEU A 398 4.95 9.47 -15.77
C LEU A 398 4.83 9.53 -17.29
N PHE A 399 5.44 8.58 -18.00
CA PHE A 399 5.33 8.50 -19.46
C PHE A 399 3.87 8.42 -19.92
N LEU A 400 3.08 7.51 -19.34
CA LEU A 400 1.67 7.36 -19.69
C LEU A 400 0.86 8.64 -19.45
N VAL A 401 0.99 9.25 -18.27
CA VAL A 401 0.26 10.47 -17.90
C VAL A 401 0.66 11.64 -18.79
N TYR A 402 1.96 11.83 -19.05
CA TYR A 402 2.42 12.92 -19.92
C TYR A 402 2.00 12.71 -21.38
N TRP A 403 2.07 11.47 -21.87
CA TRP A 403 1.59 11.13 -23.21
C TRP A 403 0.10 11.44 -23.36
N LEU A 404 -0.73 11.07 -22.38
CA LEU A 404 -2.17 11.40 -22.37
C LEU A 404 -2.41 12.91 -22.29
N TYR A 405 -1.62 13.63 -21.49
CA TYR A 405 -1.70 15.09 -21.39
C TYR A 405 -1.41 15.78 -22.73
N LYS A 406 -0.43 15.29 -23.50
CA LYS A 406 -0.06 15.88 -24.80
C LYS A 406 -0.97 15.46 -25.95
N ASN A 407 -1.66 14.33 -25.81
CA ASN A 407 -2.49 13.76 -26.87
C ASN A 407 -3.97 14.02 -26.63
N ASP A 408 -4.54 14.99 -27.35
CA ASP A 408 -5.98 15.31 -27.33
C ASP A 408 -6.81 14.38 -28.25
N LYS A 409 -6.37 13.13 -28.41
CA LYS A 409 -7.04 12.17 -29.29
C LYS A 409 -8.17 11.50 -28.53
N GLU A 410 -9.32 11.36 -29.17
CA GLU A 410 -10.42 10.56 -28.63
C GLU A 410 -9.96 9.11 -28.43
N LEU A 411 -10.08 8.63 -27.18
CA LEU A 411 -9.62 7.31 -26.77
C LEU A 411 -10.75 6.29 -26.94
N THR A 412 -10.77 5.62 -28.09
CA THR A 412 -11.64 4.45 -28.30
C THR A 412 -11.28 3.31 -27.36
N ASP A 413 -12.22 2.41 -27.08
CA ASP A 413 -11.97 1.25 -26.20
C ASP A 413 -10.83 0.36 -26.73
N GLU A 414 -10.74 0.19 -28.05
CA GLU A 414 -9.62 -0.52 -28.69
C GLU A 414 -8.26 0.16 -28.37
N LEU A 415 -8.20 1.50 -28.46
CA LEU A 415 -6.99 2.25 -28.19
C LEU A 415 -6.60 2.17 -26.71
N LYS A 416 -7.57 2.36 -25.81
CA LYS A 416 -7.37 2.19 -24.35
C LYS A 416 -6.83 0.79 -24.05
N PHE A 417 -7.43 -0.22 -24.63
CA PHE A 417 -7.03 -1.61 -24.44
C PHE A 417 -5.60 -1.90 -24.93
N LYS A 418 -5.21 -1.38 -26.11
CA LYS A 418 -3.83 -1.52 -26.62
C LYS A 418 -2.80 -0.78 -25.77
N ILE A 419 -3.15 0.40 -25.26
CA ILE A 419 -2.29 1.12 -24.32
C ILE A 419 -2.09 0.28 -23.06
N ALA A 420 -3.17 -0.24 -22.46
CA ALA A 420 -3.09 -1.09 -21.27
C ALA A 420 -2.20 -2.32 -21.50
N GLY A 421 -2.40 -3.04 -22.61
CA GLY A 421 -1.59 -4.20 -22.98
C GLY A 421 -0.10 -3.89 -23.10
N LYS A 422 0.26 -2.80 -23.78
CA LYS A 422 1.67 -2.39 -23.96
C LYS A 422 2.31 -1.93 -22.65
N ILE A 423 1.59 -1.18 -21.81
CA ILE A 423 2.07 -0.75 -20.49
C ILE A 423 2.27 -1.93 -19.55
N TYR A 424 1.32 -2.87 -19.47
CA TYR A 424 1.48 -4.09 -18.67
C TYR A 424 2.61 -4.98 -19.18
N LEU A 425 2.82 -5.04 -20.49
CA LEU A 425 3.95 -5.75 -21.06
C LEU A 425 5.29 -5.15 -20.59
N PHE A 426 5.46 -3.82 -20.68
CA PHE A 426 6.64 -3.13 -20.16
C PHE A 426 6.83 -3.36 -18.65
N HIS A 427 5.75 -3.29 -17.88
CA HIS A 427 5.76 -3.49 -16.43
C HIS A 427 6.18 -4.92 -16.03
N LEU A 428 5.53 -5.93 -16.60
CA LEU A 428 5.66 -7.32 -16.16
C LEU A 428 6.95 -7.98 -16.67
N PHE A 429 7.53 -7.44 -17.75
CA PHE A 429 8.75 -7.96 -18.38
C PHE A 429 9.96 -7.01 -18.23
N ASN A 430 9.91 -6.14 -17.22
CA ASN A 430 11.04 -5.37 -16.70
C ASN A 430 11.72 -4.45 -17.73
N PHE A 431 10.92 -3.63 -18.43
CA PHE A 431 11.46 -2.62 -19.34
C PHE A 431 12.26 -1.56 -18.57
N LYS A 432 13.54 -1.38 -18.91
CA LYS A 432 14.45 -0.52 -18.14
C LYS A 432 14.67 0.88 -18.73
N ASN A 433 14.63 1.05 -20.05
CA ASN A 433 15.03 2.30 -20.69
C ASN A 433 13.86 3.24 -20.98
N ILE A 434 13.21 3.71 -19.91
CA ILE A 434 12.09 4.65 -20.00
C ILE A 434 12.50 5.95 -20.71
N LYS A 435 13.75 6.39 -20.57
CA LYS A 435 14.27 7.56 -21.27
C LYS A 435 14.21 7.37 -22.79
N ALA A 436 14.65 6.22 -23.30
CA ALA A 436 14.59 5.92 -24.73
C ALA A 436 13.15 5.81 -25.25
N LEU A 437 12.26 5.17 -24.47
CA LEU A 437 10.83 5.13 -24.79
C LEU A 437 10.26 6.54 -24.88
N TRP A 438 10.57 7.39 -23.91
CA TRP A 438 10.13 8.78 -23.89
C TRP A 438 10.63 9.54 -25.12
N GLU A 439 11.93 9.52 -25.39
CA GLU A 439 12.53 10.25 -26.52
C GLU A 439 11.98 9.80 -27.88
N ALA A 440 11.63 8.51 -28.02
CA ALA A 440 11.07 7.97 -29.25
C ALA A 440 9.55 8.20 -29.38
N GLU A 441 8.79 8.04 -28.29
CA GLU A 441 7.34 7.84 -28.37
C GLU A 441 6.48 8.95 -27.78
N ILE A 442 7.07 9.94 -27.08
CA ILE A 442 6.25 10.94 -26.39
C ILE A 442 5.41 11.79 -27.35
N GLN A 443 5.87 11.97 -28.60
CA GLN A 443 5.15 12.63 -29.69
C GLN A 443 4.45 11.64 -30.64
N ASN A 444 4.60 10.32 -30.41
CA ASN A 444 3.97 9.31 -31.26
C ASN A 444 2.56 9.01 -30.79
N ASN A 445 1.58 9.53 -31.51
CA ASN A 445 0.15 9.36 -31.20
C ASN A 445 -0.34 7.91 -31.38
N ASN A 446 0.48 7.04 -31.95
CA ASN A 446 0.15 5.63 -32.21
C ASN A 446 1.19 4.67 -31.58
N PHE A 447 1.95 5.11 -30.56
CA PHE A 447 3.00 4.27 -29.96
C PHE A 447 2.47 2.90 -29.53
N CYS A 448 1.21 2.79 -29.10
CA CYS A 448 0.60 1.53 -28.71
C CYS A 448 0.50 0.50 -29.86
N PHE A 449 0.45 0.93 -31.12
CA PHE A 449 0.42 0.04 -32.29
C PHE A 449 1.81 -0.34 -32.80
N GLU A 450 2.85 0.37 -32.37
CA GLU A 450 4.21 0.04 -32.77
C GLU A 450 4.62 -1.31 -32.18
N PRO A 451 5.32 -2.16 -32.96
CA PRO A 451 5.80 -3.43 -32.46
C PRO A 451 6.78 -3.21 -31.31
N VAL A 452 6.84 -4.16 -30.37
CA VAL A 452 7.82 -4.11 -29.30
C VAL A 452 9.20 -4.62 -29.71
N ASN A 453 9.34 -5.17 -30.92
CA ASN A 453 10.62 -5.68 -31.44
C ASN A 453 11.78 -4.69 -31.23
N GLU A 454 11.55 -3.40 -31.47
CA GLU A 454 12.58 -2.36 -31.30
C GLU A 454 12.91 -2.03 -29.83
N TYR A 455 12.01 -2.34 -28.89
CA TYR A 455 12.26 -2.21 -27.44
C TYR A 455 12.70 -3.52 -26.78
N ILE A 456 12.49 -4.67 -27.44
CA ILE A 456 13.08 -5.95 -27.06
C ILE A 456 14.62 -5.86 -27.16
N TRP A 457 15.16 -4.81 -27.80
CA TRP A 457 16.58 -4.58 -27.93
C TRP A 457 17.05 -3.11 -27.91
N ARG A 458 17.79 -2.74 -26.86
CA ARG A 458 18.94 -1.80 -26.94
C ARG A 458 20.06 -2.38 -26.08
N ASN A 459 21.14 -2.84 -26.72
CA ASN A 459 22.41 -3.24 -26.10
C ASN A 459 22.38 -4.39 -25.05
N ASP A 460 21.47 -5.36 -25.17
CA ASP A 460 21.37 -6.57 -24.31
C ASP A 460 21.15 -6.34 -22.79
N VAL A 461 21.03 -5.07 -22.35
CA VAL A 461 20.89 -4.67 -20.94
C VAL A 461 19.67 -3.80 -20.68
N ASP A 462 19.19 -3.05 -21.68
CA ASP A 462 18.31 -1.89 -21.49
C ASP A 462 16.92 -2.01 -22.18
N GLY A 463 16.52 -3.20 -22.65
CA GLY A 463 15.22 -3.46 -23.31
C GLY A 463 14.17 -4.15 -22.42
N ILE A 464 13.08 -4.65 -23.04
CA ILE A 464 12.18 -5.66 -22.43
C ILE A 464 12.88 -7.03 -22.52
N ASN A 465 12.71 -7.89 -21.51
CA ASN A 465 13.11 -9.29 -21.68
C ASN A 465 12.36 -9.93 -22.87
N PHE A 466 13.03 -10.81 -23.63
CA PHE A 466 12.38 -11.56 -24.72
C PHE A 466 11.12 -12.26 -24.21
N ILE A 467 10.06 -12.18 -25.01
CA ILE A 467 8.78 -12.85 -24.76
C ILE A 467 8.53 -13.86 -25.88
N MET A 468 7.83 -14.96 -25.58
CA MET A 468 7.60 -16.03 -26.55
C MET A 468 6.17 -16.54 -26.51
N PRO A 469 5.63 -17.05 -27.63
CA PRO A 469 4.32 -17.67 -27.66
C PRO A 469 4.20 -18.81 -26.64
N PRO A 470 3.10 -18.88 -25.86
CA PRO A 470 2.89 -19.96 -24.89
C PRO A 470 3.04 -21.36 -25.48
N ASP A 471 2.55 -21.57 -26.71
CA ASP A 471 2.61 -22.88 -27.38
C ASP A 471 4.05 -23.35 -27.65
N LEU A 472 4.98 -22.43 -27.90
CA LEU A 472 6.40 -22.75 -28.07
C LEU A 472 7.01 -23.22 -26.75
N LEU A 473 6.60 -22.60 -25.63
CA LEU A 473 7.01 -22.98 -24.29
C LEU A 473 6.42 -24.33 -23.87
N GLU A 474 5.16 -24.60 -24.24
CA GLU A 474 4.54 -25.92 -24.03
C GLU A 474 5.29 -27.03 -24.75
N LYS A 475 5.68 -26.81 -26.01
CA LYS A 475 6.50 -27.77 -26.77
C LYS A 475 7.85 -27.99 -26.09
N PHE A 476 8.51 -26.93 -25.62
CA PHE A 476 9.81 -27.01 -24.96
C PHE A 476 9.79 -27.89 -23.71
N TYR A 477 8.84 -27.67 -22.80
CA TYR A 477 8.79 -28.44 -21.55
C TYR A 477 8.29 -29.88 -21.71
N LYS A 478 7.76 -30.25 -22.88
CA LYS A 478 7.46 -31.64 -23.25
C LYS A 478 8.68 -32.42 -23.76
N ILE A 479 9.80 -31.75 -24.01
CA ILE A 479 11.04 -32.40 -24.45
C ILE A 479 11.62 -33.25 -23.31
N PRO A 480 11.98 -34.54 -23.53
CA PRO A 480 12.54 -35.40 -22.48
C PRO A 480 13.77 -34.81 -21.77
N GLN A 481 14.65 -34.12 -22.51
CA GLN A 481 15.82 -33.47 -21.90
C GLN A 481 15.44 -32.37 -20.89
N ALA A 482 14.30 -31.69 -21.04
CA ALA A 482 13.85 -30.69 -20.07
C ALA A 482 13.48 -31.34 -18.73
N VAL A 483 12.82 -32.50 -18.79
CA VAL A 483 12.48 -33.33 -17.62
C VAL A 483 13.75 -33.85 -16.95
N GLU A 484 14.71 -34.34 -17.73
CA GLU A 484 15.99 -34.82 -17.18
C GLU A 484 16.80 -33.69 -16.54
N ARG A 485 16.83 -32.49 -17.13
CA ARG A 485 17.43 -31.30 -16.50
C ARG A 485 16.73 -30.91 -15.19
N PHE A 486 15.41 -31.10 -15.10
CA PHE A 486 14.67 -30.89 -13.86
C PHE A 486 15.06 -31.90 -12.77
N LYS A 487 15.14 -33.19 -13.11
CA LYS A 487 15.47 -34.28 -12.17
C LYS A 487 16.89 -34.18 -11.63
N ASN A 488 17.83 -33.79 -12.48
CA ASN A 488 19.25 -33.83 -12.18
C ASN A 488 19.76 -32.52 -11.55
N LYS A 489 20.81 -32.63 -10.73
CA LYS A 489 21.42 -31.47 -10.07
C LYS A 489 22.39 -30.74 -11.00
N VAL A 490 21.87 -30.14 -12.07
CA VAL A 490 22.67 -29.42 -13.09
C VAL A 490 22.44 -27.89 -13.03
N PRO A 491 23.45 -27.05 -13.31
CA PRO A 491 23.30 -25.60 -13.40
C PRO A 491 22.30 -25.15 -14.49
N GLU A 492 22.24 -25.87 -15.62
CA GLU A 492 21.54 -25.49 -16.85
C GLU A 492 20.03 -25.81 -16.82
N ARG A 493 19.47 -26.13 -15.65
CA ARG A 493 18.07 -26.58 -15.51
C ARG A 493 17.02 -25.53 -15.87
N TRP A 494 17.42 -24.28 -15.89
CA TRP A 494 16.59 -23.12 -16.25
C TRP A 494 16.82 -22.65 -17.68
N GLY A 495 17.88 -23.17 -18.30
CA GLY A 495 18.35 -22.75 -19.59
C GLY A 495 17.64 -23.45 -20.74
N LEU A 496 17.79 -22.83 -21.90
CA LEU A 496 17.49 -23.40 -23.19
C LEU A 496 18.34 -24.67 -23.40
N ILE A 497 17.72 -25.69 -23.99
CA ILE A 497 18.43 -26.90 -24.42
C ILE A 497 19.17 -26.55 -25.72
N GLU A 498 20.48 -26.84 -25.81
CA GLU A 498 21.35 -26.36 -26.90
C GLU A 498 20.85 -26.82 -28.28
N THR A 499 20.18 -27.97 -28.34
CA THR A 499 19.62 -28.54 -29.56
C THR A 499 18.26 -27.95 -29.97
N ASN A 500 17.66 -27.05 -29.17
CA ASN A 500 16.36 -26.47 -29.48
C ASN A 500 16.48 -25.35 -30.52
N LYS A 501 16.41 -25.75 -31.80
CA LYS A 501 16.45 -24.82 -32.94
C LYS A 501 15.19 -23.97 -33.07
N GLU A 502 14.03 -24.45 -32.61
CA GLU A 502 12.75 -23.73 -32.79
C GLU A 502 12.73 -22.41 -32.01
N ILE A 503 13.12 -22.43 -30.73
CA ILE A 503 13.21 -21.22 -29.89
C ILE A 503 14.33 -20.29 -30.37
N LYS A 504 15.49 -20.85 -30.73
CA LYS A 504 16.60 -20.06 -31.28
C LYS A 504 16.16 -19.32 -32.55
N ASN A 505 15.54 -20.02 -33.50
CA ASN A 505 15.04 -19.41 -34.74
C ASN A 505 13.96 -18.35 -34.46
N TYR A 506 13.12 -18.56 -33.43
CA TYR A 506 12.17 -17.54 -33.00
C TYR A 506 12.89 -16.28 -32.50
N PHE A 507 13.90 -16.42 -31.64
CA PHE A 507 14.68 -15.26 -31.16
C PHE A 507 15.39 -14.52 -32.32
N GLU A 508 15.98 -15.26 -33.26
CA GLU A 508 16.61 -14.67 -34.45
C GLU A 508 15.59 -13.91 -35.31
N LYS A 509 14.39 -14.46 -35.48
CA LYS A 509 13.30 -13.78 -36.19
C LYS A 509 12.92 -12.47 -35.51
N ILE A 510 12.67 -12.49 -34.19
CA ILE A 510 12.25 -11.30 -33.45
C ILE A 510 13.34 -10.23 -33.42
N LYS A 511 14.61 -10.65 -33.27
CA LYS A 511 15.77 -9.75 -33.27
C LYS A 511 16.06 -9.19 -34.67
N GLY A 512 15.74 -9.93 -35.73
CA GLY A 512 16.15 -9.61 -37.09
C GLY A 512 17.65 -9.83 -37.35
N ASP A 513 18.33 -10.59 -36.49
CA ASP A 513 19.76 -10.90 -36.56
C ASP A 513 20.05 -12.29 -35.99
N THR A 514 21.21 -12.85 -36.34
CA THR A 514 21.71 -14.11 -35.80
C THR A 514 21.95 -14.03 -34.29
N VAL A 515 21.68 -15.14 -33.60
CA VAL A 515 21.86 -15.25 -32.15
C VAL A 515 22.64 -16.53 -31.87
N ASP A 516 23.76 -16.42 -31.17
CA ASP A 516 24.51 -17.60 -30.71
C ASP A 516 23.76 -18.34 -29.58
N VAL A 517 24.18 -19.57 -29.30
CA VAL A 517 23.48 -20.43 -28.34
C VAL A 517 23.52 -19.86 -26.91
N ASP A 518 24.61 -19.23 -26.51
CA ASP A 518 24.76 -18.69 -25.15
C ASP A 518 23.88 -17.46 -24.96
N THR A 519 23.80 -16.60 -25.98
CA THR A 519 22.90 -15.44 -25.98
C THR A 519 21.43 -15.87 -25.99
N ALA A 520 21.06 -16.86 -26.82
CA ALA A 520 19.71 -17.43 -26.82
C ALA A 520 19.35 -18.05 -25.46
N ASN A 521 20.31 -18.72 -24.82
CA ASN A 521 20.13 -19.27 -23.47
C ASN A 521 19.86 -18.16 -22.45
N LYS A 522 20.63 -17.06 -22.45
CA LYS A 522 20.40 -15.91 -21.55
C LYS A 522 19.01 -15.30 -21.74
N TYR A 523 18.57 -15.12 -22.99
CA TYR A 523 17.22 -14.60 -23.28
C TYR A 523 16.14 -15.52 -22.71
N PHE A 524 16.29 -16.84 -22.91
CA PHE A 524 15.38 -17.83 -22.36
C PHE A 524 15.39 -17.80 -20.82
N GLU A 525 16.56 -17.81 -20.18
CA GLU A 525 16.67 -17.79 -18.71
C GLU A 525 16.05 -16.54 -18.09
N HIS A 526 16.29 -15.36 -18.66
CA HIS A 526 15.67 -14.11 -18.20
C HIS A 526 14.15 -14.13 -18.34
N PHE A 527 13.63 -14.65 -19.46
CA PHE A 527 12.20 -14.81 -19.68
C PHE A 527 11.57 -15.77 -18.67
N ILE A 528 12.16 -16.97 -18.50
CA ILE A 528 11.70 -17.97 -17.54
C ILE A 528 11.78 -17.44 -16.10
N GLY A 529 12.85 -16.72 -15.76
CA GLY A 529 13.00 -16.04 -14.48
C GLY A 529 11.84 -15.08 -14.19
N ASN A 530 11.45 -14.26 -15.18
CA ASN A 530 10.32 -13.34 -15.05
C ASN A 530 8.99 -14.08 -14.83
N ILE A 531 8.60 -14.99 -15.71
CA ILE A 531 7.28 -15.64 -15.59
C ILE A 531 7.17 -16.52 -14.33
N ARG A 532 8.31 -17.00 -13.79
CA ARG A 532 8.36 -17.72 -12.51
C ARG A 532 8.24 -16.81 -11.28
N GLY A 533 8.75 -15.58 -11.35
CA GLY A 533 8.90 -14.68 -10.20
C GLY A 533 7.88 -13.54 -10.13
N THR A 534 7.30 -13.13 -11.26
CA THR A 534 6.39 -11.98 -11.34
C THR A 534 5.00 -12.34 -10.79
N LYS A 535 4.82 -12.16 -9.48
CA LYS A 535 3.57 -12.48 -8.75
C LYS A 535 2.30 -11.81 -9.31
N SER A 536 2.43 -10.65 -9.95
CA SER A 536 1.30 -9.96 -10.60
C SER A 536 0.65 -10.79 -11.71
N LEU A 537 1.38 -11.71 -12.36
CA LEU A 537 0.80 -12.65 -13.33
C LEU A 537 -0.22 -13.59 -12.66
N VAL A 538 0.05 -14.04 -11.43
CA VAL A 538 -0.89 -14.88 -10.67
C VAL A 538 -2.14 -14.08 -10.29
N LEU A 539 -1.98 -12.81 -9.86
CA LEU A 539 -3.10 -11.92 -9.55
C LEU A 539 -3.99 -11.68 -10.78
N LEU A 540 -3.40 -11.46 -11.95
CA LEU A 540 -4.14 -11.28 -13.20
C LEU A 540 -4.88 -12.57 -13.62
N ALA A 541 -4.24 -13.73 -13.45
CA ALA A 541 -4.85 -15.02 -13.75
C ALA A 541 -6.01 -15.35 -12.79
N GLN A 542 -5.89 -14.97 -11.51
CA GLN A 542 -6.90 -15.18 -10.46
C GLN A 542 -7.81 -13.96 -10.24
N ARG A 543 -7.86 -12.99 -11.15
CA ARG A 543 -8.53 -11.70 -10.93
C ARG A 543 -10.01 -11.80 -10.55
N GLU A 544 -10.74 -12.79 -11.07
CA GLU A 544 -12.14 -13.05 -10.68
C GLU A 544 -12.22 -13.30 -9.16
N TYR A 545 -11.43 -14.26 -8.67
CA TYR A 545 -11.35 -14.57 -7.25
C TYR A 545 -10.89 -13.36 -6.42
N VAL A 546 -9.86 -12.65 -6.89
CA VAL A 546 -9.28 -11.50 -6.18
C VAL A 546 -10.29 -10.37 -6.03
N ASN A 547 -10.95 -9.99 -7.13
CA ASN A 547 -11.91 -8.89 -7.13
C ASN A 547 -13.17 -9.23 -6.34
N ASP A 548 -13.63 -10.48 -6.40
CA ASP A 548 -14.83 -10.91 -5.68
C ASP A 548 -14.57 -11.06 -4.17
N HIS A 549 -13.47 -11.71 -3.78
CA HIS A 549 -13.21 -12.06 -2.37
C HIS A 549 -12.51 -10.96 -1.58
N PHE A 550 -11.76 -10.08 -2.25
CA PHE A 550 -11.00 -9.01 -1.60
C PHE A 550 -11.48 -7.60 -1.99
N LYS A 551 -12.70 -7.47 -2.52
CA LYS A 551 -13.32 -6.19 -2.93
C LYS A 551 -13.16 -5.09 -1.89
N ASP A 552 -13.42 -5.42 -0.62
CA ASP A 552 -13.33 -4.49 0.50
C ASP A 552 -11.88 -4.04 0.75
N PHE A 553 -10.92 -4.95 0.59
CA PHE A 553 -9.50 -4.67 0.84
C PHE A 553 -8.79 -3.98 -0.33
N ASN A 554 -9.36 -4.04 -1.55
CA ASN A 554 -8.85 -3.28 -2.69
C ASN A 554 -8.81 -1.76 -2.42
N GLN A 555 -9.53 -1.28 -1.40
CA GLN A 555 -9.55 0.11 -0.96
C GLN A 555 -8.42 0.49 0.01
N LEU A 556 -7.55 -0.44 0.44
CA LEU A 556 -6.41 -0.13 1.31
C LEU A 556 -5.51 0.95 0.70
N GLU A 557 -5.29 2.04 1.44
CA GLU A 557 -4.38 3.13 1.05
C GLU A 557 -2.92 2.64 1.06
N ASP A 558 -2.52 1.85 2.06
CA ASP A 558 -1.18 1.30 2.20
C ASP A 558 -1.13 -0.21 1.93
N PHE A 559 -0.76 -0.56 0.70
CA PHE A 559 -0.15 -1.85 0.39
C PHE A 559 1.37 -1.68 0.36
N ASP A 560 2.01 -1.79 1.52
CA ASP A 560 3.34 -2.41 1.50
C ASP A 560 3.16 -3.86 1.08
N ASP A 561 4.02 -4.36 0.19
CA ASP A 561 3.94 -5.68 -0.46
C ASP A 561 3.81 -6.87 0.52
N THR A 562 3.99 -6.62 1.82
CA THR A 562 3.88 -7.56 2.93
C THR A 562 2.51 -7.56 3.63
N ASN A 563 1.54 -6.76 3.17
CA ASN A 563 0.35 -6.44 3.96
C ASN A 563 -0.98 -6.57 3.18
N THR A 564 -1.03 -7.56 2.27
CA THR A 564 -2.22 -7.96 1.53
C THR A 564 -3.17 -8.82 2.39
N PRO A 565 -4.49 -8.84 2.13
CA PRO A 565 -5.44 -9.69 2.88
C PRO A 565 -5.32 -11.18 2.53
N TRP A 566 -4.55 -11.52 1.50
CA TRP A 566 -4.24 -12.89 1.10
C TRP A 566 -2.81 -13.28 1.42
N ASP A 567 -2.58 -14.59 1.47
CA ASP A 567 -1.28 -15.23 1.48
C ASP A 567 -0.86 -15.70 0.08
N TRP A 568 0.45 -15.86 -0.09
CA TRP A 568 1.06 -16.53 -1.24
C TRP A 568 1.26 -18.00 -0.90
N ASP A 569 0.17 -18.78 -0.96
CA ASP A 569 0.18 -20.21 -0.62
C ASP A 569 0.73 -21.07 -1.76
N HIS A 570 1.24 -22.25 -1.40
CA HIS A 570 1.77 -23.24 -2.32
C HIS A 570 0.78 -24.39 -2.53
N ILE A 571 0.46 -24.73 -3.78
CA ILE A 571 -0.35 -25.91 -4.09
C ILE A 571 0.38 -27.19 -3.65
N TYR A 572 1.69 -27.31 -3.97
CA TYR A 572 2.59 -28.28 -3.35
C TYR A 572 3.22 -27.66 -2.09
N PRO A 573 2.86 -28.12 -0.88
CA PRO A 573 3.18 -27.44 0.37
C PRO A 573 4.68 -27.17 0.55
N SER A 574 5.05 -25.95 0.94
CA SER A 574 6.43 -25.58 1.22
C SER A 574 7.03 -26.36 2.40
N GLU A 575 6.22 -26.75 3.39
CA GLU A 575 6.67 -27.61 4.51
C GLU A 575 7.15 -29.00 4.05
N TRP A 576 6.71 -29.47 2.88
CA TRP A 576 7.18 -30.73 2.31
C TRP A 576 8.57 -30.61 1.68
N VAL A 577 9.08 -29.38 1.54
CA VAL A 577 10.37 -29.04 0.91
C VAL A 577 11.34 -28.42 1.93
N TYR A 578 10.86 -27.53 2.79
CA TYR A 578 11.67 -26.74 3.72
C TYR A 578 12.32 -27.64 4.79
N LYS A 579 13.66 -27.62 4.87
CA LYS A 579 14.46 -28.49 5.75
C LYS A 579 14.15 -29.99 5.61
N LYS A 580 13.62 -30.40 4.45
CA LYS A 580 13.31 -31.79 4.11
C LYS A 580 14.26 -32.29 3.04
N GLN A 581 14.56 -33.59 3.04
CA GLN A 581 15.29 -34.24 1.95
C GLN A 581 14.35 -34.44 0.75
N VAL A 582 14.54 -33.65 -0.30
CA VAL A 582 13.74 -33.72 -1.54
C VAL A 582 14.68 -33.50 -2.73
N ASN A 583 14.25 -33.97 -3.90
CA ASN A 583 14.96 -33.70 -5.14
C ASN A 583 15.17 -32.19 -5.35
N GLN A 584 16.33 -31.80 -5.89
CA GLN A 584 16.69 -30.40 -6.08
C GLN A 584 15.73 -29.67 -7.04
N GLY A 585 15.25 -30.32 -8.10
CA GLY A 585 14.23 -29.76 -9.01
C GLY A 585 12.93 -29.40 -8.29
N ILE A 586 12.47 -30.26 -7.38
CA ILE A 586 11.30 -29.95 -6.54
C ILE A 586 11.57 -28.70 -5.70
N ARG A 587 12.72 -28.63 -5.03
CA ARG A 587 13.10 -27.48 -4.18
C ARG A 587 13.15 -26.17 -4.98
N ASP A 588 13.77 -26.23 -6.14
CA ASP A 588 14.03 -25.11 -7.03
C ASP A 588 12.76 -24.51 -7.64
N TRP A 589 11.78 -25.36 -7.94
CA TRP A 589 10.50 -24.96 -8.55
C TRP A 589 9.38 -24.73 -7.54
N ASN A 590 9.56 -25.12 -6.28
CA ASN A 590 8.54 -24.95 -5.24
C ASN A 590 8.14 -23.47 -5.06
N ASN A 591 9.09 -22.54 -5.13
CA ASN A 591 8.85 -21.10 -4.99
C ASN A 591 8.69 -20.41 -6.35
N THR A 592 7.80 -20.92 -7.20
CA THR A 592 7.51 -20.34 -8.51
C THR A 592 6.02 -20.10 -8.69
N ASN A 593 5.67 -19.17 -9.58
CA ASN A 593 4.28 -18.84 -9.91
C ASN A 593 3.44 -20.07 -10.32
N GLY A 594 4.05 -21.09 -10.92
CA GLY A 594 3.35 -22.34 -11.24
C GLY A 594 2.83 -23.08 -10.00
N ASN A 595 3.47 -22.90 -8.84
CA ASN A 595 3.04 -23.47 -7.57
C ASN A 595 2.28 -22.48 -6.66
N PHE A 596 2.44 -21.18 -6.86
CA PHE A 596 1.78 -20.16 -6.04
C PHE A 596 0.30 -19.98 -6.40
N ARG A 597 -0.53 -19.77 -5.37
CA ARG A 597 -1.90 -19.26 -5.49
C ARG A 597 -2.13 -18.13 -4.48
N VAL A 598 -2.97 -17.18 -4.85
CA VAL A 598 -3.56 -16.23 -3.90
C VAL A 598 -4.60 -16.99 -3.10
N LEU A 599 -4.48 -16.96 -1.77
CA LEU A 599 -5.42 -17.61 -0.88
C LEU A 599 -5.74 -16.71 0.31
N SER A 600 -7.01 -16.62 0.70
CA SER A 600 -7.38 -15.97 1.96
C SER A 600 -6.59 -16.58 3.12
N LEU A 601 -6.12 -15.73 4.05
CA LEU A 601 -5.34 -16.16 5.20
C LEU A 601 -6.11 -17.17 6.07
N ASP A 602 -7.42 -17.01 6.16
CA ASP A 602 -8.29 -17.89 6.95
C ASP A 602 -8.41 -19.27 6.31
N ILE A 603 -8.62 -19.32 4.99
CA ILE A 603 -8.67 -20.58 4.24
C ILE A 603 -7.31 -21.29 4.34
N ASN A 604 -6.20 -20.55 4.21
CA ASN A 604 -4.86 -21.13 4.33
C ASN A 604 -4.65 -21.78 5.71
N ARG A 605 -5.03 -21.08 6.78
CA ARG A 605 -4.94 -21.60 8.15
C ARG A 605 -5.84 -22.81 8.39
N ALA A 606 -7.04 -22.81 7.83
CA ALA A 606 -7.99 -23.91 7.98
C ALA A 606 -7.56 -25.16 7.19
N GLU A 607 -7.02 -24.99 5.99
CA GLU A 607 -6.57 -26.09 5.13
C GLU A 607 -5.35 -26.80 5.74
N GLY A 608 -4.35 -26.04 6.20
CA GLY A 608 -3.14 -26.57 6.83
C GLY A 608 -2.21 -27.31 5.85
N SER A 609 -0.95 -27.50 6.27
CA SER A 609 0.15 -27.97 5.42
C SER A 609 0.14 -29.47 5.07
N LYS A 610 -0.79 -30.23 5.63
CA LYS A 610 -0.88 -31.70 5.45
C LYS A 610 -1.76 -32.10 4.27
N VAL A 611 -2.61 -31.20 3.77
CA VAL A 611 -3.53 -31.49 2.67
C VAL A 611 -2.75 -31.61 1.36
N PRO A 612 -2.86 -32.73 0.63
CA PRO A 612 -2.12 -32.94 -0.60
C PRO A 612 -2.67 -32.11 -1.77
N PRO A 613 -1.84 -31.80 -2.79
CA PRO A 613 -2.29 -31.06 -3.97
C PRO A 613 -3.57 -31.60 -4.59
N LYS A 614 -3.70 -32.94 -4.72
CA LYS A 614 -4.90 -33.59 -5.25
C LYS A 614 -6.19 -33.09 -4.59
N ASP A 615 -6.17 -32.93 -3.27
CA ASP A 615 -7.35 -32.54 -2.49
C ASP A 615 -7.52 -31.00 -2.48
N ARG A 616 -6.40 -30.24 -2.46
CA ARG A 616 -6.40 -28.76 -2.52
C ARG A 616 -7.08 -28.19 -3.77
N VAL A 617 -7.08 -28.95 -4.87
CA VAL A 617 -7.61 -28.52 -6.19
C VAL A 617 -8.59 -29.54 -6.78
N LYS A 618 -9.25 -30.33 -5.94
CA LYS A 618 -10.20 -31.38 -6.38
C LYS A 618 -11.51 -30.79 -6.89
N GLU A 619 -12.09 -29.93 -6.08
CA GLU A 619 -13.43 -29.38 -6.25
C GLU A 619 -13.46 -28.31 -7.35
N LYS A 620 -14.62 -28.16 -8.01
CA LYS A 620 -14.74 -27.31 -9.20
C LYS A 620 -14.52 -25.83 -8.89
N LEU A 621 -14.98 -25.37 -7.72
CA LEU A 621 -14.87 -23.97 -7.31
C LEU A 621 -13.42 -23.59 -7.02
N GLU A 622 -12.68 -24.49 -6.37
CA GLU A 622 -11.27 -24.37 -6.00
C GLU A 622 -10.40 -24.31 -7.26
N LYS A 623 -10.65 -25.19 -8.23
CA LYS A 623 -9.97 -25.12 -9.53
C LYS A 623 -10.17 -23.77 -10.21
N LYS A 624 -11.41 -23.27 -10.21
CA LYS A 624 -11.73 -21.94 -10.76
C LYS A 624 -10.98 -20.83 -10.00
N ASN A 625 -11.11 -20.80 -8.67
CA ASN A 625 -10.54 -19.76 -7.81
C ASN A 625 -9.01 -19.74 -7.85
N TYR A 626 -8.37 -20.92 -7.89
CA TYR A 626 -6.92 -21.05 -7.87
C TYR A 626 -6.29 -21.05 -9.26
N PHE A 627 -7.10 -20.84 -10.31
CA PHE A 627 -6.66 -20.86 -11.70
C PHE A 627 -5.88 -22.15 -12.01
N VAL A 628 -6.53 -23.29 -11.76
CA VAL A 628 -6.05 -24.63 -12.14
C VAL A 628 -6.94 -25.12 -13.27
N GLN A 629 -6.35 -25.36 -14.42
CA GLN A 629 -7.03 -25.83 -15.61
C GLN A 629 -6.94 -27.35 -15.71
N ASP A 630 -7.73 -27.95 -16.61
CA ASP A 630 -7.70 -29.40 -16.79
C ASP A 630 -6.31 -29.88 -17.28
N SER A 631 -5.59 -29.03 -18.02
CA SER A 631 -4.26 -29.33 -18.56
C SER A 631 -3.19 -29.51 -17.48
N ASP A 632 -3.27 -28.79 -16.35
CA ASP A 632 -2.37 -28.97 -15.20
C ASP A 632 -2.98 -29.83 -14.08
N TYR A 633 -4.31 -29.84 -13.92
CA TYR A 633 -5.02 -30.67 -12.94
C TYR A 633 -4.74 -32.17 -13.12
N GLN A 634 -4.60 -32.65 -14.35
CA GLN A 634 -4.25 -34.06 -14.62
C GLN A 634 -2.94 -34.52 -13.96
N TYR A 635 -2.07 -33.58 -13.60
CA TYR A 635 -0.83 -33.85 -12.88
C TYR A 635 -0.98 -33.57 -11.37
N TRP A 636 -1.64 -32.47 -10.98
CA TRP A 636 -1.94 -32.18 -9.57
C TRP A 636 -2.74 -33.29 -8.89
N SER A 637 -3.72 -33.87 -9.59
CA SER A 637 -4.57 -34.97 -9.11
C SER A 637 -3.84 -36.29 -8.84
N LYS A 638 -2.59 -36.42 -9.32
CA LYS A 638 -1.74 -37.60 -9.08
C LYS A 638 -0.83 -37.44 -7.85
N ILE A 639 -0.78 -36.26 -7.24
CA ILE A 639 0.09 -35.97 -6.10
C ILE A 639 -0.72 -36.08 -4.80
N GLU A 640 -0.66 -37.27 -4.19
CA GLU A 640 -1.38 -37.62 -2.94
C GLU A 640 -0.56 -37.39 -1.67
N GLY A 641 0.71 -37.00 -1.81
CA GLY A 641 1.62 -36.83 -0.69
C GLY A 641 2.96 -36.25 -1.10
N ARG A 642 3.88 -36.15 -0.14
CA ARG A 642 5.24 -35.69 -0.38
C ARG A 642 5.97 -36.66 -1.31
N ILE A 643 6.61 -36.11 -2.33
CA ILE A 643 7.38 -36.86 -3.33
C ILE A 643 8.80 -37.12 -2.79
N TYR A 644 9.18 -38.39 -2.72
CA TYR A 644 10.51 -38.84 -2.30
C TYR A 644 11.37 -39.20 -3.53
N ASP A 645 11.08 -40.31 -4.21
CA ASP A 645 11.92 -40.81 -5.32
C ASP A 645 11.15 -41.28 -6.57
N GLY A 646 9.82 -41.22 -6.57
CA GLY A 646 8.96 -41.59 -7.71
C GLY A 646 7.94 -40.50 -8.05
N GLN A 647 7.55 -40.39 -9.33
CA GLN A 647 6.54 -39.43 -9.82
C GLN A 647 6.93 -37.94 -9.80
N ILE A 648 8.22 -37.64 -9.76
CA ILE A 648 8.74 -36.26 -9.87
C ILE A 648 8.24 -35.53 -11.13
N GLU A 649 7.98 -36.28 -12.19
CA GLU A 649 7.42 -35.78 -13.46
C GLU A 649 6.04 -35.16 -13.25
N ASN A 650 5.19 -35.71 -12.38
CA ASN A 650 3.89 -35.11 -12.07
C ASN A 650 4.07 -33.71 -11.47
N HIS A 651 5.01 -33.53 -10.55
CA HIS A 651 5.31 -32.20 -9.98
C HIS A 651 5.87 -31.23 -11.03
N PHE A 652 6.80 -31.70 -11.87
CA PHE A 652 7.35 -30.90 -12.96
C PHE A 652 6.27 -30.43 -13.93
N TYR A 653 5.47 -31.36 -14.46
CA TYR A 653 4.43 -31.04 -15.43
C TYR A 653 3.32 -30.19 -14.83
N ALA A 654 2.91 -30.47 -13.58
CA ALA A 654 1.93 -29.65 -12.88
C ALA A 654 2.37 -28.18 -12.77
N ILE A 655 3.59 -27.92 -12.30
CA ILE A 655 4.11 -26.55 -12.11
C ILE A 655 4.38 -25.86 -13.44
N THR A 656 5.06 -26.52 -14.37
CA THR A 656 5.41 -25.90 -15.66
C THR A 656 4.18 -25.63 -16.50
N THR A 657 3.22 -26.58 -16.56
CA THR A 657 1.98 -26.38 -17.32
C THR A 657 1.14 -25.27 -16.69
N ARG A 658 1.02 -25.23 -15.35
CA ARG A 658 0.30 -24.13 -14.69
C ARG A 658 0.96 -22.78 -14.88
N MET A 659 2.29 -22.71 -14.81
CA MET A 659 3.04 -21.48 -15.09
C MET A 659 2.78 -20.99 -16.52
N ILE A 660 2.78 -21.89 -17.51
CA ILE A 660 2.45 -21.56 -18.90
C ILE A 660 1.00 -21.10 -19.01
N ASN A 661 0.05 -21.79 -18.37
CA ASN A 661 -1.36 -21.40 -18.35
C ASN A 661 -1.56 -19.97 -17.78
N ILE A 662 -0.86 -19.63 -16.69
CA ILE A 662 -0.89 -18.29 -16.08
C ILE A 662 -0.35 -17.25 -17.06
N TYR A 663 0.79 -17.52 -17.68
CA TYR A 663 1.38 -16.63 -18.68
C TYR A 663 0.49 -16.50 -19.93
N LYS A 664 -0.07 -17.61 -20.41
CA LYS A 664 -1.00 -17.69 -21.54
C LYS A 664 -2.23 -16.85 -21.29
N ARG A 665 -2.76 -16.85 -20.06
CA ARG A 665 -3.88 -15.97 -19.70
C ARG A 665 -3.55 -14.50 -19.92
N PHE A 666 -2.38 -14.04 -19.47
CA PHE A 666 -1.91 -12.69 -19.75
C PHE A 666 -1.71 -12.44 -21.25
N TRP A 667 -1.11 -13.39 -21.96
CA TRP A 667 -0.85 -13.31 -23.39
C TRP A 667 -2.13 -13.14 -24.21
N ASP A 668 -3.14 -13.97 -23.94
CA ASP A 668 -4.42 -13.97 -24.64
C ASP A 668 -5.28 -12.76 -24.23
N ASP A 669 -5.39 -12.50 -22.92
CA ASP A 669 -6.23 -11.42 -22.39
C ASP A 669 -5.77 -10.02 -22.83
N PHE A 670 -4.49 -9.80 -23.11
CA PHE A 670 -3.96 -8.53 -23.60
C PHE A 670 -3.52 -8.58 -25.06
N LYS A 671 -3.86 -9.67 -25.78
CA LYS A 671 -3.52 -9.88 -27.20
C LYS A 671 -2.04 -9.63 -27.53
N ILE A 672 -1.14 -10.12 -26.67
CA ILE A 672 0.30 -9.79 -26.71
C ILE A 672 0.95 -10.11 -28.05
N GLN A 673 0.46 -11.14 -28.76
CA GLN A 673 0.93 -11.50 -30.09
C GLN A 673 0.84 -10.34 -31.10
N GLU A 674 -0.11 -9.41 -30.96
CA GLU A 674 -0.26 -8.26 -31.87
C GLU A 674 0.91 -7.27 -31.77
N PHE A 675 1.61 -7.23 -30.64
CA PHE A 675 2.75 -6.33 -30.44
C PHE A 675 4.06 -6.92 -30.97
N ILE A 676 4.08 -8.16 -31.46
CA ILE A 676 5.30 -8.85 -31.88
C ILE A 676 5.20 -9.15 -33.38
N LYS A 677 6.17 -8.67 -34.17
CA LYS A 677 6.22 -8.88 -35.63
C LYS A 677 7.31 -9.88 -36.03
#